data_AF-A0A0D6Q196-F1
#
_entry.id   AF-A0A0D6Q196-F1
#
_cell.length_a   1.000
_cell.length_b   1.000
_cell.length_c   1.000
_cell.angle_alpha   90.00
_cell.angle_beta   90.00
_cell.angle_gamma   90.00
#
_symmetry.space_group_name_H-M   'P 1'
#
loop_
_entity.id
_entity.type
_entity.pdbx_description
1 polymer ?
#
loop_
_entity_poly.entity_id
_entity_poly.type
_entity_poly.pdbx_seq_one_letter_code
_entity_poly.pdbx_strand_id
1 'polypeptide(L)'
;MDCPVTPTPDLRGFAAAGLLLSHLERGETLDASRLRHAMETAFNAADATGAWDWKMAYDAAEAASVLFLRRYGPALMTSASDDVDLLARITRLASLLPSQTRRSDDSQTWQQFSTPLPLAFCLARAADIGRGEHVLEPSAGTGLLAVFAELAGAALTLNEYAPGRSDLLTALFPAARLFRHDAAQIHDYLPESAQPDVVIMNPPFSATVHVAGRAPDTTFRHIASALDRLKTGGRLVALTGASFCPDNPRWTDGFTTLQAKARLVFSAGVAGHLYRQHGTAVETRVLVFDRIPASEPSHFVAARGTATDFPTLLGWITGDLPSRQPQAHQSSAVSRSAALSSPRTVRGYLGRKAAVASRQRTVSEMQGAFLSYEILPPDGDGTATTRLSDALYEDYRLQTIAIPGARPHPTKLVQSAAMASVRPPGPSHKPTLPDAVIRDGLLSDAQLESVIYAGEAHDRYLAGRWKADQTWDVLARVGEDDPDGVRFRRGWFLGDGTGTGKGRQVAGIILDNWLNGRRRAVWVSKSDKLLEDAQRDWSALGMERLLVTPQSRFPQGNAIRLTEGILFTTYATLRTEERGAKASRVQQIVEWLGADFDGVIIFDEAHSMQNAAGGKGERGDQEASLQGRAGLRLQHVLPDARVVYVSATGATSVHNLAYAQRLGLWGGEDFPFVTRADFIAAIEAGGVAAMEVLARDLKAMGLYAARSLSYDGVEYELVEHQLTPEQIRIYDAFARAFMVIHNNLDAAMQAANITGTDGTLNRQAKAAARSAFESTKQRFFNHLITAMKTVTLIRSIERDLAEGHSAVIQLVSTGEALTERRLAEISPEDWNDLRIDVTPREYVLGYLEHSFPVQLYEPYSDGSDHVYSRPVFHDGKPVLSRETVARRDAMIEQLAALPALPGALDQIIQHFGTDSVAEVTGRSRRVVRKGDRLAVESRPAAASLIETQAFMDDAKRILVFSDAGGTGRSYHAELSAANRRLRVHYLLEPGWKADAAIQGLGRTNRTNQAQPPLFRPIATDVKAEKRFLSTIARARAWPARARGVGHECRGDWQSVAVRAGRARCTAGRWNGPPAGRTDAGAAGPGYGAHAYRTDRFYRRDAGTVAGLWPVFGNHLVVITVFRAGR
;
A
#
# COMPACT_ATOMS: atom_id res chain seq x y z
N MET A 1 -22.11 26.62 3.93
CA MET A 1 -23.56 26.88 4.01
C MET A 1 -24.20 25.95 3.03
N ASP A 2 -25.04 25.07 3.56
CA ASP A 2 -26.10 24.25 2.94
C ASP A 2 -26.29 23.07 3.91
N CYS A 3 -26.98 23.35 5.03
CA CYS A 3 -27.50 22.30 5.90
C CYS A 3 -28.43 21.41 5.07
N PRO A 4 -28.38 20.08 5.19
CA PRO A 4 -29.50 19.27 4.76
C PRO A 4 -30.71 19.77 5.55
N VAL A 5 -31.73 20.25 4.85
CA VAL A 5 -33.03 20.57 5.44
C VAL A 5 -33.47 19.32 6.19
N THR A 6 -33.47 19.37 7.51
CA THR A 6 -34.09 18.32 8.31
C THR A 6 -35.56 18.29 7.87
N PRO A 7 -36.06 17.18 7.30
CA PRO A 7 -37.45 17.15 6.87
C PRO A 7 -38.32 17.51 8.07
N THR A 8 -39.26 18.43 7.88
CA THR A 8 -40.27 18.73 8.90
C THR A 8 -40.94 17.42 9.30
N PRO A 9 -40.97 17.06 10.59
CA PRO A 9 -41.48 15.77 11.03
C PRO A 9 -42.95 15.62 10.63
N ASP A 10 -43.34 14.44 10.15
CA ASP A 10 -44.73 14.17 9.80
C ASP A 10 -45.58 13.99 11.07
N LEU A 11 -46.35 15.02 11.41
CA LEU A 11 -47.18 15.03 12.63
C LEU A 11 -48.56 14.39 12.45
N ARG A 12 -48.89 13.84 11.27
CA ARG A 12 -50.23 13.27 11.02
C ARG A 12 -50.51 12.04 11.88
N GLY A 13 -49.51 11.17 12.08
CA GLY A 13 -49.63 10.03 13.01
C GLY A 13 -49.88 10.49 14.46
N PHE A 14 -49.23 11.57 14.89
CA PHE A 14 -49.44 12.17 16.20
C PHE A 14 -50.83 12.80 16.34
N ALA A 15 -51.33 13.47 15.29
CA ALA A 15 -52.69 14.02 15.27
C ALA A 15 -53.76 12.91 15.39
N ALA A 16 -53.58 11.78 14.68
CA ALA A 16 -54.44 10.62 14.80
C ALA A 16 -54.42 10.04 16.23
N ALA A 17 -53.25 9.96 16.86
CA ALA A 17 -53.11 9.53 18.26
C ALA A 17 -53.89 10.43 19.24
N GLY A 18 -53.91 11.75 19.00
CA GLY A 18 -54.71 12.70 19.78
C GLY A 18 -56.22 12.47 19.67
N LEU A 19 -56.73 12.12 18.48
CA LEU A 19 -58.14 11.74 18.29
C LEU A 19 -58.48 10.46 19.06
N LEU A 20 -57.60 9.45 18.98
CA LEU A 20 -57.78 8.17 19.67
C LEU A 20 -57.68 8.28 21.19
N LEU A 21 -56.87 9.20 21.72
CA LEU A 21 -56.76 9.47 23.16
C LEU A 21 -58.12 9.80 23.79
N SER A 22 -58.95 10.59 23.12
CA SER A 22 -60.28 10.97 23.63
C SER A 22 -61.24 9.79 23.83
N HIS A 23 -61.03 8.69 23.12
CA HIS A 23 -61.77 7.44 23.30
C HIS A 23 -61.23 6.65 24.49
N LEU A 24 -59.90 6.57 24.64
CA LEU A 24 -59.27 5.93 25.79
C LEU A 24 -59.63 6.62 27.11
N GLU A 25 -59.73 7.96 27.13
CA GLU A 25 -60.17 8.76 28.28
C GLU A 25 -61.61 8.43 28.72
N ARG A 26 -62.45 7.98 27.79
CA ARG A 26 -63.84 7.55 28.05
C ARG A 26 -63.95 6.04 28.32
N GLY A 27 -62.83 5.32 28.38
CA GLY A 27 -62.79 3.87 28.59
C GLY A 27 -63.35 3.06 27.42
N GLU A 28 -63.37 3.63 26.22
CA GLU A 28 -63.89 2.98 25.02
C GLU A 28 -62.84 2.14 24.31
N THR A 29 -63.26 1.02 23.71
CA THR A 29 -62.39 0.15 22.89
C THR A 29 -62.07 0.79 21.55
N LEU A 30 -60.81 0.81 21.14
CA LEU A 30 -60.38 1.33 19.85
C LEU A 30 -60.58 0.26 18.76
N ASP A 31 -61.78 0.20 18.18
CA ASP A 31 -62.07 -0.72 17.08
C ASP A 31 -61.51 -0.23 15.72
N ALA A 32 -61.57 -1.10 14.71
CA ALA A 32 -61.05 -0.78 13.37
C ALA A 32 -61.76 0.42 12.71
N SER A 33 -63.02 0.70 13.08
CA SER A 33 -63.77 1.85 12.57
C SER A 33 -63.21 3.15 13.14
N ARG A 34 -62.98 3.19 14.45
CA ARG A 34 -62.37 4.33 15.15
C ARG A 34 -60.95 4.61 14.69
N LEU A 35 -60.13 3.57 14.51
CA LEU A 35 -58.78 3.72 13.93
C LEU A 35 -58.84 4.34 12.53
N ARG A 36 -59.70 3.81 11.66
CA ARG A 36 -59.86 4.32 10.30
C ARG A 36 -60.29 5.79 10.31
N HIS A 37 -61.30 6.13 11.10
CA HIS A 37 -61.79 7.52 11.19
C HIS A 37 -60.70 8.50 11.65
N ALA A 38 -59.92 8.12 12.67
CA ALA A 38 -58.81 8.95 13.16
C ALA A 38 -57.72 9.15 12.09
N MET A 39 -57.37 8.09 11.36
CA MET A 39 -56.37 8.14 10.29
C MET A 39 -56.87 8.93 9.08
N GLU A 40 -58.10 8.71 8.60
CA GLU A 40 -58.69 9.45 7.49
C GLU A 40 -58.79 10.95 7.79
N THR A 41 -59.13 11.30 9.03
CA THR A 41 -59.18 12.69 9.50
C THR A 41 -57.79 13.32 9.54
N ALA A 42 -56.79 12.61 10.06
CA ALA A 42 -55.43 13.15 10.19
C ALA A 42 -54.66 13.23 8.86
N PHE A 43 -54.88 12.27 7.95
CA PHE A 43 -54.21 12.21 6.65
C PHE A 43 -55.00 12.89 5.53
N ASN A 44 -56.27 13.26 5.78
CA ASN A 44 -57.21 13.79 4.80
C ASN A 44 -57.32 12.90 3.55
N ALA A 45 -57.29 11.58 3.76
CA ALA A 45 -57.24 10.57 2.69
C ALA A 45 -57.78 9.21 3.17
N ALA A 46 -58.53 8.53 2.30
CA ALA A 46 -59.06 7.18 2.55
C ALA A 46 -57.96 6.11 2.52
N ASP A 47 -58.17 4.97 3.18
CA ASP A 47 -57.22 3.84 3.21
C ASP A 47 -56.85 3.30 1.82
N ALA A 48 -57.79 3.32 0.87
CA ALA A 48 -57.59 2.88 -0.50
C ALA A 48 -56.60 3.73 -1.32
N THR A 49 -56.24 4.93 -0.85
CA THR A 49 -55.34 5.84 -1.57
C THR A 49 -53.85 5.51 -1.38
N GLY A 50 -53.52 4.64 -0.41
CA GLY A 50 -52.14 4.34 -0.02
C GLY A 50 -51.46 5.48 0.76
N ALA A 51 -52.17 6.56 1.12
CA ALA A 51 -51.61 7.68 1.88
C ALA A 51 -51.22 7.31 3.33
N TRP A 52 -51.78 6.24 3.86
CA TRP A 52 -51.44 5.62 5.14
C TRP A 52 -51.73 4.11 5.07
N ASP A 53 -51.10 3.33 5.95
CA ASP A 53 -51.36 1.89 6.07
C ASP A 53 -51.85 1.51 7.48
N TRP A 54 -52.34 0.27 7.63
CA TRP A 54 -52.84 -0.22 8.92
C TRP A 54 -51.74 -0.31 9.99
N LYS A 55 -50.47 -0.41 9.61
CA LYS A 55 -49.35 -0.41 10.56
C LYS A 55 -49.20 0.96 11.21
N MET A 56 -49.32 2.05 10.44
CA MET A 56 -49.35 3.42 10.94
C MET A 56 -50.56 3.66 11.86
N ALA A 57 -51.73 3.08 11.53
CA ALA A 57 -52.92 3.16 12.38
C ALA A 57 -52.71 2.47 13.74
N TYR A 58 -52.04 1.32 13.76
CA TYR A 58 -51.66 0.65 15.01
C TYR A 58 -50.60 1.44 15.79
N ASP A 59 -49.59 2.02 15.13
CA ASP A 59 -48.60 2.90 15.79
C ASP A 59 -49.26 4.14 16.41
N ALA A 60 -50.28 4.72 15.76
CA ALA A 60 -51.06 5.82 16.31
C ALA A 60 -51.88 5.41 17.55
N ALA A 61 -52.44 4.20 17.58
CA ALA A 61 -53.13 3.66 18.75
C ALA A 61 -52.16 3.40 19.92
N GLU A 62 -50.96 2.89 19.64
CA GLU A 62 -49.89 2.76 20.64
C GLU A 62 -49.46 4.12 21.19
N ALA A 63 -49.26 5.11 20.32
CA ALA A 63 -48.97 6.49 20.72
C ALA A 63 -50.09 7.12 21.56
N ALA A 64 -51.36 6.81 21.29
CA ALA A 64 -52.47 7.25 22.13
C ALA A 64 -52.38 6.69 23.56
N SER A 65 -51.92 5.44 23.72
CA SER A 65 -51.67 4.86 25.04
C SER A 65 -50.48 5.52 25.77
N VAL A 66 -49.44 5.92 25.03
CA VAL A 66 -48.33 6.73 25.57
C VAL A 66 -48.84 8.08 26.05
N LEU A 67 -49.63 8.81 25.24
CA LEU A 67 -50.23 10.08 25.64
C LEU A 67 -51.12 9.93 26.88
N PHE A 68 -51.93 8.87 26.95
CA PHE A 68 -52.75 8.56 28.10
C PHE A 68 -51.90 8.37 29.37
N LEU A 69 -50.84 7.56 29.29
CA LEU A 69 -49.93 7.33 30.41
C LEU A 69 -49.15 8.58 30.81
N ARG A 70 -48.74 9.43 29.86
CA ARG A 70 -48.09 10.71 30.20
C ARG A 70 -49.04 11.66 30.94
N ARG A 71 -50.33 11.64 30.58
CA ARG A 71 -51.35 12.50 31.21
C ARG A 71 -51.85 11.97 32.55
N TYR A 72 -52.10 10.67 32.67
CA TYR A 72 -52.77 10.05 33.82
C TYR A 72 -51.89 9.09 34.63
N GLY A 73 -50.73 8.70 34.10
CA GLY A 73 -49.78 7.77 34.73
C GLY A 73 -49.34 8.17 36.13
N PRO A 74 -48.96 9.44 36.41
CA PRO A 74 -48.58 9.85 37.77
C PRO A 74 -49.70 9.64 38.79
N ALA A 75 -50.95 9.92 38.40
CA ALA A 75 -52.13 9.68 39.24
C ALA A 75 -52.39 8.18 39.44
N LEU A 76 -52.28 7.39 38.36
CA LEU A 76 -52.42 5.93 38.41
C LEU A 76 -51.40 5.31 39.37
N MET A 77 -50.13 5.70 39.26
CA MET A 77 -49.05 5.23 40.12
C MET A 77 -49.25 5.61 41.59
N THR A 78 -49.77 6.82 41.86
CA THR A 78 -50.02 7.28 43.24
C THR A 78 -51.23 6.57 43.87
N SER A 79 -52.22 6.21 43.05
CA SER A 79 -53.47 5.58 43.51
C SER A 79 -53.41 4.05 43.64
N ALA A 80 -52.41 3.40 43.05
CA ALA A 80 -52.27 1.95 43.07
C ALA A 80 -51.73 1.47 44.43
N SER A 81 -52.25 0.35 44.92
CA SER A 81 -51.81 -0.22 46.22
C SER A 81 -50.43 -0.86 46.15
N ASP A 82 -50.10 -1.48 45.02
CA ASP A 82 -48.83 -2.16 44.74
C ASP A 82 -48.61 -2.30 43.22
N ASP A 83 -47.50 -2.92 42.83
CA ASP A 83 -47.16 -3.14 41.41
C ASP A 83 -48.11 -4.14 40.71
N VAL A 84 -48.79 -5.01 41.46
CA VAL A 84 -49.75 -5.97 40.90
C VAL A 84 -51.05 -5.26 40.52
N ASP A 85 -51.56 -4.37 41.38
CA ASP A 85 -52.71 -3.50 41.08
C ASP A 85 -52.39 -2.57 39.90
N LEU A 86 -51.19 -1.98 39.88
CA LEU A 86 -50.77 -1.13 38.76
C LEU A 86 -50.67 -1.92 37.45
N LEU A 87 -50.10 -3.13 37.47
CA LEU A 87 -50.08 -4.03 36.31
C LEU A 87 -51.50 -4.38 35.83
N ALA A 88 -52.45 -4.63 36.74
CA ALA A 88 -53.84 -4.90 36.38
C ALA A 88 -54.50 -3.70 35.68
N ARG A 89 -54.26 -2.48 36.16
CA ARG A 89 -54.74 -1.23 35.54
C ARG A 89 -54.13 -1.01 34.15
N ILE A 90 -52.83 -1.25 34.01
CA ILE A 90 -52.13 -1.18 32.71
C ILE A 90 -52.65 -2.24 31.75
N THR A 91 -52.93 -3.44 32.23
CA THR A 91 -53.52 -4.54 31.44
C THR A 91 -54.92 -4.18 30.95
N ARG A 92 -55.73 -3.50 31.78
CA ARG A 92 -57.03 -2.97 31.38
C ARG A 92 -56.93 -1.87 30.32
N LEU A 93 -55.92 -1.00 30.38
CA LEU A 93 -55.67 -0.03 29.31
C LEU A 93 -55.27 -0.73 28.01
N ALA A 94 -54.37 -1.72 28.10
CA ALA A 94 -53.91 -2.49 26.95
C ALA A 94 -55.05 -3.26 26.26
N SER A 95 -56.06 -3.74 27.01
CA SER A 95 -57.21 -4.45 26.44
C SER A 95 -58.19 -3.56 25.65
N LEU A 96 -58.05 -2.23 25.75
CA LEU A 96 -58.81 -1.28 24.92
C LEU A 96 -58.24 -1.13 23.51
N LEU A 97 -56.99 -1.54 23.27
CA LEU A 97 -56.36 -1.46 21.95
C LEU A 97 -56.78 -2.63 21.04
N PRO A 98 -56.86 -2.44 19.72
CA PRO A 98 -57.23 -3.50 18.80
C PRO A 98 -56.11 -4.54 18.65
N SER A 99 -56.50 -5.77 18.28
CA SER A 99 -55.53 -6.77 17.82
C SER A 99 -54.94 -6.38 16.46
N GLN A 100 -53.62 -6.44 16.32
CA GLN A 100 -52.87 -6.11 15.11
C GLN A 100 -52.91 -7.25 14.09
N THR A 101 -54.09 -7.47 13.49
CA THR A 101 -54.35 -8.60 12.57
C THR A 101 -53.96 -8.33 11.12
N ARG A 102 -53.81 -7.07 10.70
CA ARG A 102 -53.41 -6.67 9.34
C ARG A 102 -51.91 -6.40 9.31
N ARG A 103 -51.16 -7.19 8.52
CA ARG A 103 -49.70 -7.07 8.41
C ARG A 103 -49.31 -6.39 7.11
N SER A 104 -48.40 -5.41 7.16
CA SER A 104 -47.70 -4.90 5.98
C SER A 104 -46.46 -5.75 5.67
N ASP A 105 -46.01 -5.74 4.42
CA ASP A 105 -44.79 -6.45 4.00
C ASP A 105 -43.55 -5.89 4.72
N ASP A 106 -43.51 -4.57 4.96
CA ASP A 106 -42.45 -3.91 5.74
C ASP A 106 -42.41 -4.39 7.19
N SER A 107 -43.57 -4.56 7.84
CA SER A 107 -43.64 -5.04 9.22
C SER A 107 -43.10 -6.46 9.38
N GLN A 108 -43.27 -7.32 8.36
CA GLN A 108 -42.76 -8.69 8.36
C GLN A 108 -41.26 -8.73 8.07
N THR A 109 -40.81 -7.92 7.13
CA THR A 109 -39.41 -7.85 6.68
C THR A 109 -38.50 -7.27 7.76
N TRP A 110 -38.94 -6.21 8.43
CA TRP A 110 -38.15 -5.50 9.45
C TRP A 110 -38.42 -5.94 10.90
N GLN A 111 -39.28 -6.96 11.10
CA GLN A 111 -39.68 -7.47 12.43
C GLN A 111 -40.16 -6.38 13.39
N GLN A 112 -40.98 -5.44 12.90
CA GLN A 112 -41.43 -4.26 13.64
C GLN A 112 -42.60 -4.56 14.60
N PHE A 113 -42.40 -5.46 15.56
CA PHE A 113 -43.39 -5.78 16.59
C PHE A 113 -43.14 -4.96 17.86
N SER A 114 -44.10 -4.13 18.25
CA SER A 114 -44.00 -3.32 19.46
C SER A 114 -44.15 -4.17 20.74
N THR A 115 -43.55 -3.71 21.84
CA THR A 115 -43.65 -4.38 23.14
C THR A 115 -45.03 -4.16 23.76
N PRO A 116 -45.77 -5.22 24.16
CA PRO A 116 -47.05 -5.06 24.85
C PRO A 116 -46.90 -4.22 26.12
N LEU A 117 -47.84 -3.31 26.35
CA LEU A 117 -47.75 -2.34 27.45
C LEU A 117 -47.59 -2.99 28.86
N PRO A 118 -48.28 -4.10 29.21
CA PRO A 118 -48.05 -4.79 30.48
C PRO A 118 -46.64 -5.40 30.59
N LEU A 119 -46.09 -5.90 29.48
CA LEU A 119 -44.72 -6.41 29.45
C LEU A 119 -43.70 -5.26 29.57
N ALA A 120 -43.96 -4.13 28.92
CA ALA A 120 -43.13 -2.93 29.03
C ALA A 120 -43.03 -2.43 30.48
N PHE A 121 -44.14 -2.50 31.24
CA PHE A 121 -44.14 -2.23 32.68
C PHE A 121 -43.25 -3.21 33.46
N CYS A 122 -43.35 -4.51 33.20
CA CYS A 122 -42.47 -5.51 33.84
C CYS A 122 -40.99 -5.24 33.54
N LEU A 123 -40.64 -4.89 32.30
CA LEU A 123 -39.26 -4.55 31.92
C LEU A 123 -38.77 -3.28 32.61
N ALA A 124 -39.62 -2.26 32.76
CA ALA A 124 -39.29 -1.05 33.51
C ALA A 124 -39.02 -1.34 34.99
N ARG A 125 -39.75 -2.28 35.61
CA ARG A 125 -39.47 -2.76 36.97
C ARG A 125 -38.17 -3.55 37.06
N ALA A 126 -37.88 -4.40 36.08
CA ALA A 126 -36.59 -5.10 36.01
C ALA A 126 -35.40 -4.13 35.86
N ALA A 127 -35.62 -2.98 35.23
CA ALA A 127 -34.59 -1.99 35.00
C ALA A 127 -34.19 -1.19 36.26
N ASP A 128 -35.02 -1.21 37.31
CA ASP A 128 -34.75 -0.55 38.61
C ASP A 128 -34.36 0.94 38.43
N ILE A 129 -35.18 1.66 37.66
CA ILE A 129 -34.91 3.04 37.20
C ILE A 129 -35.04 4.03 38.37
N GLY A 130 -33.95 4.74 38.66
CA GLY A 130 -33.92 5.83 39.64
C GLY A 130 -34.37 7.18 39.05
N ARG A 131 -34.90 8.06 39.91
CA ARG A 131 -35.25 9.44 39.52
C ARG A 131 -33.99 10.22 39.14
N GLY A 132 -34.03 10.90 37.99
CA GLY A 132 -32.91 11.70 37.48
C GLY A 132 -31.84 10.91 36.74
N GLU A 133 -31.98 9.59 36.62
CA GLU A 133 -31.08 8.76 35.82
C GLU A 133 -31.27 8.96 34.33
N HIS A 134 -30.26 8.60 33.56
CA HIS A 134 -30.30 8.65 32.12
C HIS A 134 -30.61 7.26 31.54
N VAL A 135 -31.76 7.14 30.86
CA VAL A 135 -32.22 5.91 30.22
C VAL A 135 -32.04 6.02 28.70
N LEU A 136 -31.46 4.99 28.10
CA LEU A 136 -31.38 4.83 26.64
C LEU A 136 -32.32 3.72 26.18
N GLU A 137 -33.15 4.01 25.18
CA GLU A 137 -33.89 3.01 24.42
C GLU A 137 -33.36 2.98 22.97
N PRO A 138 -32.49 2.01 22.62
CA PRO A 138 -31.85 1.92 21.30
C PRO A 138 -32.80 1.60 20.14
N SER A 139 -33.95 1.00 20.44
CA SER A 139 -34.95 0.53 19.47
C SER A 139 -36.34 0.95 19.95
N ALA A 140 -36.59 2.25 19.94
CA ALA A 140 -37.65 2.88 20.72
C ALA A 140 -39.08 2.64 20.20
N GLY A 141 -39.24 2.27 18.93
CA GLY A 141 -40.56 2.03 18.35
C GLY A 141 -41.47 3.25 18.51
N THR A 142 -42.60 3.04 19.18
CA THR A 142 -43.58 4.09 19.52
C THR A 142 -43.40 4.67 20.93
N GLY A 143 -42.41 4.20 21.70
CA GLY A 143 -42.06 4.72 23.03
C GLY A 143 -42.83 4.07 24.19
N LEU A 144 -43.35 2.85 24.00
CA LEU A 144 -44.06 2.11 25.05
C LEU A 144 -43.16 1.71 26.24
N LEU A 145 -41.84 1.57 26.05
CA LEU A 145 -40.90 1.39 27.16
C LEU A 145 -40.44 2.75 27.71
N ALA A 146 -40.10 3.70 26.82
CA ALA A 146 -39.71 5.07 27.16
C ALA A 146 -40.68 5.76 28.13
N VAL A 147 -41.99 5.58 27.98
CA VAL A 147 -42.98 6.24 28.85
C VAL A 147 -42.85 5.83 30.32
N PHE A 148 -42.50 4.58 30.62
CA PHE A 148 -42.31 4.15 32.01
C PHE A 148 -41.01 4.70 32.60
N ALA A 149 -39.98 4.88 31.78
CA ALA A 149 -38.77 5.57 32.19
C ALA A 149 -39.02 7.07 32.46
N GLU A 150 -39.82 7.74 31.61
CA GLU A 150 -40.25 9.14 31.85
C GLU A 150 -41.04 9.26 33.16
N LEU A 151 -41.98 8.34 33.41
CA LEU A 151 -42.79 8.32 34.64
C LEU A 151 -41.97 8.05 35.90
N ALA A 152 -40.85 7.32 35.79
CA ALA A 152 -39.87 7.17 36.87
C ALA A 152 -39.03 8.46 37.10
N GLY A 153 -39.18 9.47 36.24
CA GLY A 153 -38.45 10.73 36.31
C GLY A 153 -37.04 10.67 35.71
N ALA A 154 -36.81 9.75 34.77
CA ALA A 154 -35.53 9.62 34.06
C ALA A 154 -35.43 10.63 32.89
N ALA A 155 -34.20 11.04 32.58
CA ALA A 155 -33.87 11.69 31.32
C ALA A 155 -33.77 10.64 30.21
N LEU A 156 -34.27 10.93 29.01
CA LEU A 156 -34.38 9.95 27.92
C LEU A 156 -33.45 10.28 26.75
N THR A 157 -32.75 9.24 26.27
CA THR A 157 -32.24 9.19 24.90
C THR A 157 -32.95 8.06 24.16
N LEU A 158 -33.54 8.38 23.01
CA LEU A 158 -34.30 7.45 22.20
C LEU A 158 -33.64 7.31 20.82
N ASN A 159 -33.58 6.09 20.29
CA ASN A 159 -33.10 5.84 18.93
C ASN A 159 -34.14 5.00 18.19
N GLU A 160 -34.56 5.48 17.02
CA GLU A 160 -35.50 4.76 16.15
C GLU A 160 -35.13 5.00 14.68
N TYR A 161 -34.91 3.90 13.96
CA TYR A 161 -34.44 3.94 12.58
C TYR A 161 -35.58 4.26 11.60
N ALA A 162 -36.79 3.75 11.85
CA ALA A 162 -37.94 3.96 10.97
C ALA A 162 -38.37 5.44 11.00
N PRO A 163 -38.35 6.17 9.86
CA PRO A 163 -38.61 7.60 9.83
C PRO A 163 -39.94 8.00 10.46
N GLY A 164 -41.04 7.30 10.14
CA GLY A 164 -42.37 7.63 10.66
C GLY A 164 -42.51 7.44 12.18
N ARG A 165 -41.91 6.39 12.75
CA ARG A 165 -41.90 6.18 14.21
C ARG A 165 -40.99 7.17 14.93
N SER A 166 -39.87 7.54 14.31
CA SER A 166 -38.97 8.57 14.82
C SER A 166 -39.65 9.95 14.84
N ASP A 167 -40.41 10.31 13.79
CA ASP A 167 -41.21 11.54 13.77
C ASP A 167 -42.26 11.53 14.90
N LEU A 168 -42.94 10.40 15.10
CA LEU A 168 -43.92 10.22 16.18
C LEU A 168 -43.28 10.36 17.57
N LEU A 169 -42.11 9.74 17.80
CA LEU A 169 -41.35 9.88 19.05
C LEU A 169 -40.91 11.32 19.31
N THR A 170 -40.55 12.08 18.27
CA THR A 170 -40.19 13.50 18.38
C THR A 170 -41.35 14.31 18.98
N ALA A 171 -42.57 14.02 18.53
CA ALA A 171 -43.78 14.68 19.03
C ALA A 171 -44.20 14.16 20.41
N LEU A 172 -44.05 12.86 20.68
CA LEU A 172 -44.39 12.24 21.95
C LEU A 172 -43.43 12.61 23.08
N PHE A 173 -42.13 12.77 22.82
CA PHE A 173 -41.11 13.01 23.83
C PHE A 173 -40.24 14.22 23.46
N PRO A 174 -40.77 15.45 23.46
CA PRO A 174 -40.05 16.64 22.99
C PRO A 174 -38.82 16.98 23.85
N ALA A 175 -38.75 16.48 25.09
CA ALA A 175 -37.61 16.65 26.00
C ALA A 175 -36.53 15.57 25.83
N ALA A 176 -36.82 14.47 25.10
CA ALA A 176 -35.86 13.39 24.88
C ALA A 176 -34.87 13.74 23.76
N ARG A 177 -33.66 13.20 23.85
CA ARG A 177 -32.68 13.27 22.76
C ARG A 177 -32.97 12.15 21.77
N LEU A 178 -33.30 12.47 20.52
CA LEU A 178 -33.68 11.49 19.52
C LEU A 178 -32.60 11.30 18.45
N PHE A 179 -32.35 10.04 18.08
CA PHE A 179 -31.40 9.64 17.03
C PHE A 179 -32.05 8.66 16.04
N ARG A 180 -31.45 8.55 14.84
CA ARG A 180 -31.89 7.67 13.74
C ARG A 180 -30.74 6.83 13.20
N HIS A 181 -30.08 6.08 14.08
CA HIS A 181 -28.93 5.23 13.73
C HIS A 181 -29.29 3.75 13.83
N ASP A 182 -28.51 2.89 13.15
CA ASP A 182 -28.57 1.45 13.40
C ASP A 182 -28.16 1.17 14.86
N ALA A 183 -29.05 0.53 15.61
CA ALA A 183 -28.85 0.18 17.01
C ALA A 183 -27.76 -0.88 17.23
N ALA A 184 -27.33 -1.60 16.20
CA ALA A 184 -26.10 -2.40 16.27
C ALA A 184 -24.83 -1.53 16.40
N GLN A 185 -24.90 -0.23 16.07
CA GLN A 185 -23.75 0.69 15.98
C GLN A 185 -23.94 1.97 16.81
N ILE A 186 -24.90 2.01 17.74
CA ILE A 186 -25.12 3.20 18.59
C ILE A 186 -23.90 3.59 19.41
N HIS A 187 -23.06 2.62 19.79
CA HIS A 187 -21.81 2.94 20.47
C HIS A 187 -20.93 3.88 19.62
N ASP A 188 -20.84 3.61 18.31
CA ASP A 188 -20.03 4.36 17.36
C ASP A 188 -20.65 5.72 17.00
N TYR A 189 -21.97 5.75 16.74
CA TYR A 189 -22.67 6.96 16.29
C TYR A 189 -23.01 7.96 17.40
N LEU A 190 -23.47 7.52 18.57
CA LEU A 190 -24.01 8.44 19.57
C LEU A 190 -22.88 9.32 20.15
N PRO A 191 -23.13 10.62 20.42
CA PRO A 191 -22.11 11.54 20.93
C PRO A 191 -21.69 11.16 22.36
N GLU A 192 -20.44 11.39 22.78
CA GLU A 192 -19.95 10.97 24.12
C GLU A 192 -20.83 11.40 25.31
N SER A 193 -21.56 12.51 25.17
CA SER A 193 -22.49 13.00 26.19
C SER A 193 -23.72 12.10 26.43
N ALA A 194 -24.02 11.14 25.55
CA ALA A 194 -25.14 10.23 25.68
C ALA A 194 -24.72 8.88 26.28
N GLN A 195 -24.21 8.87 27.52
CA GLN A 195 -23.91 7.64 28.28
C GLN A 195 -25.04 7.34 29.28
N PRO A 196 -25.80 6.26 29.10
CA PRO A 196 -26.92 5.91 29.99
C PRO A 196 -26.46 5.20 31.27
N ASP A 197 -27.25 5.38 32.33
CA ASP A 197 -27.20 4.59 33.56
C ASP A 197 -28.02 3.29 33.41
N VAL A 198 -29.04 3.32 32.54
CA VAL A 198 -29.93 2.20 32.25
C VAL A 198 -30.19 2.09 30.75
N VAL A 199 -30.15 0.87 30.20
CA VAL A 199 -30.66 0.57 28.86
C VAL A 199 -31.86 -0.34 28.98
N ILE A 200 -32.95 -0.01 28.27
CA ILE A 200 -34.10 -0.91 28.11
C ILE A 200 -34.33 -1.08 26.61
N MET A 201 -34.48 -2.31 26.13
CA MET A 201 -34.55 -2.55 24.69
C MET A 201 -35.37 -3.78 24.30
N ASN A 202 -35.98 -3.71 23.13
CA ASN A 202 -36.57 -4.83 22.40
C ASN A 202 -35.98 -4.84 20.98
N PRO A 203 -34.72 -5.32 20.81
CA PRO A 203 -34.05 -5.34 19.51
C PRO A 203 -34.75 -6.27 18.51
N PRO A 204 -34.59 -6.03 17.20
CA PRO A 204 -34.97 -7.01 16.19
C PRO A 204 -34.22 -8.35 16.40
N PHE A 205 -34.88 -9.48 16.12
CA PHE A 205 -34.31 -10.80 16.39
C PHE A 205 -33.41 -11.30 15.27
N SER A 206 -33.69 -10.91 14.03
CA SER A 206 -32.85 -11.30 12.88
C SER A 206 -32.85 -10.32 11.70
N ALA A 207 -33.41 -9.11 11.85
CA ALA A 207 -33.36 -8.10 10.79
C ALA A 207 -32.19 -7.14 11.02
N THR A 208 -31.28 -7.02 10.05
CA THR A 208 -30.20 -6.00 10.06
C THR A 208 -30.50 -4.95 9.00
N VAL A 209 -30.24 -3.67 9.31
CA VAL A 209 -30.43 -2.54 8.39
C VAL A 209 -29.60 -2.76 7.11
N HIS A 210 -30.19 -2.49 5.93
CA HIS A 210 -29.57 -2.64 4.60
C HIS A 210 -29.20 -4.07 4.16
N VAL A 211 -29.47 -5.10 4.96
CA VAL A 211 -29.20 -6.52 4.63
C VAL A 211 -30.51 -7.25 4.34
N ALA A 212 -30.61 -7.93 3.20
CA ALA A 212 -31.76 -8.75 2.86
C ALA A 212 -31.68 -10.12 3.56
N GLY A 213 -32.81 -10.61 4.11
CA GLY A 213 -32.88 -11.91 4.77
C GLY A 213 -32.62 -11.90 6.28
N ARG A 214 -32.47 -13.09 6.88
CA ARG A 214 -32.26 -13.26 8.34
C ARG A 214 -30.77 -13.18 8.68
N ALA A 215 -30.38 -12.19 9.48
CA ALA A 215 -29.06 -12.05 10.09
C ALA A 215 -29.11 -12.57 11.55
N PRO A 216 -28.66 -13.80 11.81
CA PRO A 216 -28.93 -14.48 13.07
C PRO A 216 -28.18 -13.89 14.28
N ASP A 217 -27.16 -13.07 14.08
CA ASP A 217 -26.33 -12.41 15.10
C ASP A 217 -26.79 -10.98 15.44
N THR A 218 -27.88 -10.50 14.83
CA THR A 218 -28.44 -9.16 15.05
C THR A 218 -28.63 -8.84 16.54
N THR A 219 -29.34 -9.70 17.27
CA THR A 219 -29.62 -9.48 18.71
C THR A 219 -28.34 -9.37 19.54
N PHE A 220 -27.32 -10.19 19.23
CA PHE A 220 -26.02 -10.13 19.90
C PHE A 220 -25.34 -8.78 19.67
N ARG A 221 -25.29 -8.31 18.41
CA ARG A 221 -24.65 -7.04 18.05
C ARG A 221 -25.33 -5.84 18.73
N HIS A 222 -26.66 -5.81 18.79
CA HIS A 222 -27.41 -4.76 19.48
C HIS A 222 -27.11 -4.74 20.99
N ILE A 223 -27.13 -5.90 21.65
CA ILE A 223 -26.82 -5.99 23.09
C ILE A 223 -25.37 -5.59 23.35
N ALA A 224 -24.41 -6.06 22.56
CA ALA A 224 -23.00 -5.71 22.70
C ALA A 224 -22.78 -4.18 22.57
N SER A 225 -23.36 -3.55 21.54
CA SER A 225 -23.29 -2.10 21.32
C SER A 225 -23.88 -1.31 22.48
N ALA A 226 -25.03 -1.76 23.01
CA ALA A 226 -25.67 -1.15 24.17
C ALA A 226 -24.85 -1.31 25.46
N LEU A 227 -24.27 -2.48 25.71
CA LEU A 227 -23.39 -2.72 26.88
C LEU A 227 -22.10 -1.92 26.82
N ASP A 228 -21.51 -1.76 25.63
CA ASP A 228 -20.33 -0.91 25.45
C ASP A 228 -20.64 0.57 25.66
N ARG A 229 -21.93 0.94 25.56
CA ARG A 229 -22.40 2.30 25.81
C ARG A 229 -22.80 2.58 27.26
N LEU A 230 -23.25 1.55 27.97
CA LEU A 230 -23.70 1.61 29.36
C LEU A 230 -22.56 1.96 30.33
N LYS A 231 -22.80 2.88 31.28
CA LYS A 231 -21.82 3.20 32.32
C LYS A 231 -21.49 1.98 33.18
N THR A 232 -20.27 1.92 33.71
CA THR A 232 -19.87 0.90 34.69
C THR A 232 -20.82 0.90 35.88
N GLY A 233 -21.37 -0.26 36.24
CA GLY A 233 -22.39 -0.41 37.28
C GLY A 233 -23.84 -0.13 36.84
N GLY A 234 -24.05 0.31 35.59
CA GLY A 234 -25.39 0.48 35.02
C GLY A 234 -26.08 -0.85 34.70
N ARG A 235 -27.37 -0.81 34.35
CA ARG A 235 -28.19 -2.01 34.07
C ARG A 235 -28.75 -2.00 32.65
N LEU A 236 -28.70 -3.13 31.97
CA LEU A 236 -29.35 -3.36 30.67
C LEU A 236 -30.45 -4.42 30.82
N VAL A 237 -31.65 -4.08 30.37
CA VAL A 237 -32.79 -5.00 30.26
C VAL A 237 -33.13 -5.17 28.78
N ALA A 238 -33.00 -6.39 28.27
CA ALA A 238 -33.27 -6.71 26.88
C ALA A 238 -34.36 -7.79 26.76
N LEU A 239 -35.27 -7.57 25.83
CA LEU A 239 -36.17 -8.59 25.34
C LEU A 239 -35.62 -9.23 24.06
N THR A 240 -35.47 -10.54 24.05
CA THR A 240 -34.90 -11.30 22.92
C THR A 240 -35.82 -12.45 22.51
N GLY A 241 -35.53 -13.12 21.39
CA GLY A 241 -36.19 -14.39 21.07
C GLY A 241 -35.79 -15.49 22.05
N ALA A 242 -36.71 -16.41 22.38
CA ALA A 242 -36.51 -17.43 23.43
C ALA A 242 -35.23 -18.28 23.26
N SER A 243 -34.80 -18.51 22.01
CA SER A 243 -33.62 -19.28 21.64
C SER A 243 -32.28 -18.57 21.92
N PHE A 244 -32.28 -17.26 22.17
CA PHE A 244 -31.10 -16.49 22.54
C PHE A 244 -30.85 -16.61 24.05
N CYS A 245 -30.25 -17.72 24.46
CA CYS A 245 -29.96 -18.05 25.86
C CYS A 245 -28.56 -18.66 26.02
N PRO A 246 -27.93 -18.55 27.20
CA PRO A 246 -26.59 -19.07 27.44
C PRO A 246 -26.49 -20.61 27.31
N ASP A 247 -27.56 -21.32 27.63
CA ASP A 247 -27.65 -22.78 27.56
C ASP A 247 -27.74 -23.31 26.11
N ASN A 248 -27.96 -22.44 25.13
CA ASN A 248 -27.92 -22.79 23.73
C ASN A 248 -26.45 -22.78 23.25
N PRO A 249 -25.88 -23.94 22.82
CA PRO A 249 -24.48 -24.03 22.40
C PRO A 249 -24.07 -23.00 21.33
N ARG A 250 -25.02 -22.56 20.51
CA ARG A 250 -24.80 -21.50 19.51
C ARG A 250 -24.38 -20.17 20.12
N TRP A 251 -24.85 -19.86 21.32
CA TRP A 251 -24.69 -18.56 21.95
C TRP A 251 -23.77 -18.58 23.17
N THR A 252 -23.39 -19.75 23.69
CA THR A 252 -22.58 -19.91 24.90
C THR A 252 -21.27 -19.09 24.87
N ASP A 253 -20.51 -19.15 23.78
CA ASP A 253 -19.27 -18.37 23.63
C ASP A 253 -19.53 -16.86 23.56
N GLY A 254 -20.64 -16.47 22.90
CA GLY A 254 -21.10 -15.09 22.84
C GLY A 254 -21.45 -14.56 24.23
N PHE A 255 -22.26 -15.29 25.01
CA PHE A 255 -22.58 -14.93 26.38
C PHE A 255 -21.33 -14.89 27.27
N THR A 256 -20.40 -15.83 27.12
CA THR A 256 -19.10 -15.81 27.82
C THR A 256 -18.34 -14.50 27.54
N THR A 257 -18.35 -14.06 26.28
CA THR A 257 -17.74 -12.79 25.86
C THR A 257 -18.45 -11.58 26.47
N LEU A 258 -19.79 -11.58 26.52
CA LEU A 258 -20.56 -10.53 27.18
C LEU A 258 -20.27 -10.48 28.70
N GLN A 259 -20.15 -11.64 29.35
CA GLN A 259 -19.85 -11.74 30.78
C GLN A 259 -18.49 -11.17 31.17
N ALA A 260 -17.51 -11.11 30.25
CA ALA A 260 -16.24 -10.42 30.48
C ALA A 260 -16.41 -8.90 30.69
N LYS A 261 -17.55 -8.32 30.27
CA LYS A 261 -17.88 -6.90 30.38
C LYS A 261 -19.07 -6.65 31.32
N ALA A 262 -20.10 -7.48 31.27
CA ALA A 262 -21.35 -7.32 32.00
C ALA A 262 -21.93 -8.68 32.41
N ARG A 263 -22.19 -8.86 33.70
CA ARG A 263 -22.72 -10.10 34.27
C ARG A 263 -24.22 -10.24 33.98
N LEU A 264 -24.62 -11.40 33.47
CA LEU A 264 -26.03 -11.77 33.37
C LEU A 264 -26.57 -12.09 34.77
N VAL A 265 -27.55 -11.32 35.25
CA VAL A 265 -28.10 -11.46 36.61
C VAL A 265 -29.50 -12.05 36.65
N PHE A 266 -30.23 -12.05 35.53
CA PHE A 266 -31.56 -12.65 35.43
C PHE A 266 -31.90 -13.09 34.00
N SER A 267 -32.61 -14.21 33.88
CA SER A 267 -33.06 -14.78 32.61
C SER A 267 -34.39 -15.52 32.79
N ALA A 268 -35.42 -15.11 32.06
CA ALA A 268 -36.74 -15.75 32.10
C ALA A 268 -37.40 -15.76 30.71
N GLY A 269 -37.96 -16.90 30.31
CA GLY A 269 -38.77 -17.01 29.09
C GLY A 269 -40.14 -16.36 29.28
N VAL A 270 -40.75 -15.95 28.17
CA VAL A 270 -42.08 -15.33 28.13
C VAL A 270 -42.90 -16.02 27.04
N ALA A 271 -44.05 -16.57 27.41
CA ALA A 271 -44.87 -17.36 26.51
C ALA A 271 -45.39 -16.52 25.33
N GLY A 272 -45.28 -17.06 24.11
CA GLY A 272 -45.59 -16.31 22.89
C GLY A 272 -47.04 -15.85 22.76
N HIS A 273 -47.99 -16.50 23.45
CA HIS A 273 -49.40 -16.09 23.42
C HIS A 273 -49.65 -14.70 24.04
N LEU A 274 -48.74 -14.22 24.90
CA LEU A 274 -48.80 -12.88 25.48
C LEU A 274 -48.54 -11.76 24.45
N TYR A 275 -48.03 -12.13 23.26
CA TYR A 275 -47.81 -11.23 22.13
C TYR A 275 -48.94 -11.24 21.09
N ARG A 276 -49.97 -12.08 21.25
CA ARG A 276 -50.99 -12.33 20.22
C ARG A 276 -51.72 -11.07 19.78
N GLN A 277 -51.97 -10.14 20.70
CA GLN A 277 -52.62 -8.86 20.41
C GLN A 277 -51.75 -7.96 19.50
N HIS A 278 -50.42 -8.10 19.53
CA HIS A 278 -49.48 -7.43 18.63
C HIS A 278 -49.15 -8.26 17.38
N GLY A 279 -49.99 -9.26 17.07
CA GLY A 279 -49.95 -9.98 15.79
C GLY A 279 -48.86 -11.04 15.67
N THR A 280 -48.20 -11.44 16.78
CA THR A 280 -47.19 -12.51 16.78
C THR A 280 -47.39 -13.49 17.94
N ALA A 281 -46.86 -14.71 17.79
CA ALA A 281 -46.88 -15.75 18.81
C ALA A 281 -45.46 -16.28 19.11
N VAL A 282 -44.43 -15.50 18.75
CA VAL A 282 -43.03 -15.85 18.98
C VAL A 282 -42.75 -15.83 20.49
N GLU A 283 -42.17 -16.92 20.99
CA GLU A 283 -41.69 -16.98 22.37
C GLU A 283 -40.49 -16.04 22.55
N THR A 284 -40.53 -15.25 23.62
CA THR A 284 -39.51 -14.26 23.93
C THR A 284 -38.81 -14.57 25.25
N ARG A 285 -37.76 -13.83 25.58
CA ARG A 285 -36.99 -13.98 26.81
C ARG A 285 -36.56 -12.61 27.32
N VAL A 286 -36.67 -12.41 28.63
CA VAL A 286 -36.13 -11.25 29.34
C VAL A 286 -34.72 -11.60 29.83
N LEU A 287 -33.75 -10.75 29.51
CA LEU A 287 -32.37 -10.82 29.98
C LEU A 287 -32.03 -9.53 30.71
N VAL A 288 -31.42 -9.65 31.88
CA VAL A 288 -30.92 -8.50 32.65
C VAL A 288 -29.42 -8.64 32.89
N PHE A 289 -28.68 -7.61 32.51
CA PHE A 289 -27.24 -7.51 32.69
C PHE A 289 -26.89 -6.33 33.58
N ASP A 290 -25.96 -6.52 34.51
CA ASP A 290 -25.31 -5.43 35.22
C ASP A 290 -23.92 -5.21 34.60
N ARG A 291 -23.54 -3.94 34.33
CA ARG A 291 -22.27 -3.57 33.69
C ARG A 291 -21.09 -3.68 34.67
N ILE A 292 -20.86 -4.90 35.13
CA ILE A 292 -19.81 -5.35 36.03
C ILE A 292 -19.32 -6.68 35.46
N PRO A 293 -18.02 -6.87 35.18
CA PRO A 293 -17.49 -8.14 34.72
C PRO A 293 -17.82 -9.28 35.69
N ALA A 294 -18.20 -10.44 35.15
CA ALA A 294 -18.38 -11.65 35.95
C ALA A 294 -17.01 -12.18 36.42
N SER A 295 -16.93 -12.65 37.67
CA SER A 295 -15.72 -13.29 38.21
C SER A 295 -15.38 -14.60 37.50
N GLU A 296 -16.41 -15.33 37.04
CA GLU A 296 -16.30 -16.55 36.25
C GLU A 296 -17.15 -16.43 34.97
N PRO A 297 -16.56 -15.95 33.85
CA PRO A 297 -17.33 -15.67 32.62
C PRO A 297 -18.03 -16.88 31.98
N SER A 298 -17.63 -18.10 32.30
CA SER A 298 -18.24 -19.34 31.79
C SER A 298 -19.41 -19.86 32.64
N HIS A 299 -19.70 -19.24 33.79
CA HIS A 299 -20.78 -19.65 34.68
C HIS A 299 -21.96 -18.67 34.57
N PHE A 300 -23.16 -19.21 34.26
CA PHE A 300 -24.36 -18.41 33.99
C PHE A 300 -25.41 -18.60 35.09
N VAL A 301 -26.24 -17.59 35.33
CA VAL A 301 -27.40 -17.69 36.22
C VAL A 301 -28.43 -18.67 35.64
N ALA A 302 -29.03 -19.51 36.50
CA ALA A 302 -30.07 -20.44 36.09
C ALA A 302 -31.33 -19.69 35.64
N ALA A 303 -31.91 -20.10 34.50
CA ALA A 303 -33.14 -19.52 33.98
C ALA A 303 -34.38 -19.97 34.77
N ARG A 304 -35.33 -19.07 35.01
CA ARG A 304 -36.54 -19.31 35.84
C ARG A 304 -37.68 -20.07 35.13
N GLY A 305 -37.45 -20.58 33.92
CA GLY A 305 -38.49 -21.19 33.07
C GLY A 305 -39.21 -20.15 32.20
N THR A 306 -40.44 -20.46 31.76
CA THR A 306 -41.25 -19.59 30.88
C THR A 306 -42.50 -19.08 31.62
N ALA A 307 -42.63 -17.76 31.75
CA ALA A 307 -43.80 -17.12 32.33
C ALA A 307 -45.01 -17.23 31.39
N THR A 308 -46.13 -17.75 31.91
CA THR A 308 -47.38 -17.90 31.17
C THR A 308 -48.30 -16.68 31.27
N ASP A 309 -48.04 -15.76 32.19
CA ASP A 309 -48.79 -14.51 32.36
C ASP A 309 -47.89 -13.39 32.92
N PHE A 310 -48.37 -12.13 32.81
CA PHE A 310 -47.61 -10.96 33.27
C PHE A 310 -47.41 -10.93 34.79
N PRO A 311 -48.39 -11.29 35.64
CA PRO A 311 -48.19 -11.34 37.10
C PRO A 311 -47.09 -12.32 37.54
N THR A 312 -46.99 -13.49 36.91
CA THR A 312 -45.92 -14.46 37.18
C THR A 312 -44.55 -13.87 36.84
N LEU A 313 -44.41 -13.25 35.67
CA LEU A 313 -43.17 -12.58 35.27
C LEU A 313 -42.79 -11.45 36.24
N LEU A 314 -43.77 -10.61 36.61
CA LEU A 314 -43.57 -9.53 37.57
C LEU A 314 -43.13 -10.07 38.93
N GLY A 315 -43.77 -11.14 39.42
CA GLY A 315 -43.42 -11.79 40.69
C GLY A 315 -41.98 -12.29 40.71
N TRP A 316 -41.50 -12.92 39.62
CA TRP A 316 -40.09 -13.30 39.49
C TRP A 316 -39.16 -12.10 39.45
N ILE A 317 -39.52 -11.02 38.74
CA ILE A 317 -38.71 -9.80 38.70
C ILE A 317 -38.61 -9.17 40.09
N THR A 318 -39.72 -9.03 40.82
CA THR A 318 -39.73 -8.37 42.13
C THR A 318 -39.12 -9.22 43.23
N GLY A 319 -39.20 -10.56 43.13
CA GLY A 319 -38.75 -11.49 44.17
C GLY A 319 -37.33 -12.00 43.98
N ASP A 320 -36.88 -12.17 42.73
CA ASP A 320 -35.65 -12.91 42.43
C ASP A 320 -34.55 -12.08 41.75
N LEU A 321 -34.87 -10.93 41.15
CA LEU A 321 -33.87 -10.06 40.53
C LEU A 321 -33.12 -9.27 41.60
N PRO A 322 -31.78 -9.35 41.68
CA PRO A 322 -31.03 -8.54 42.64
C PRO A 322 -31.19 -7.04 42.38
N SER A 323 -31.33 -6.24 43.45
CA SER A 323 -31.30 -4.78 43.37
C SER A 323 -30.00 -4.28 42.75
N ARG A 324 -30.06 -3.19 42.00
CA ARG A 324 -28.87 -2.61 41.36
C ARG A 324 -27.97 -1.96 42.42
N GLN A 325 -26.65 -2.08 42.28
CA GLN A 325 -25.72 -1.43 43.20
C GLN A 325 -25.75 0.10 43.04
N PRO A 326 -25.68 0.90 44.12
CA PRO A 326 -25.68 2.36 44.02
C PRO A 326 -24.44 2.87 43.27
N GLN A 327 -24.62 3.66 42.22
CA GLN A 327 -23.52 4.35 41.55
C GLN A 327 -23.12 5.61 42.35
N ALA A 328 -21.84 5.73 42.71
CA ALA A 328 -21.28 6.99 43.18
C ALA A 328 -21.19 7.96 41.99
N HIS A 329 -22.03 9.00 41.96
CA HIS A 329 -21.93 10.06 40.97
C HIS A 329 -20.61 10.82 41.13
N GLN A 330 -19.59 10.45 40.35
CA GLN A 330 -18.42 11.30 40.16
C GLN A 330 -18.75 12.35 39.11
N SER A 331 -19.02 13.57 39.56
CA SER A 331 -19.09 14.76 38.70
C SER A 331 -17.71 15.03 38.12
N SER A 332 -17.48 14.62 36.86
CA SER A 332 -16.28 14.96 36.11
C SER A 332 -16.37 16.41 35.61
N ALA A 333 -15.48 17.25 36.12
CA ALA A 333 -15.31 18.62 35.69
C ALA A 333 -14.89 18.66 34.21
N VAL A 334 -15.68 19.35 33.39
CA VAL A 334 -15.37 19.60 31.99
C VAL A 334 -14.23 20.61 31.90
N SER A 335 -13.02 20.13 31.62
CA SER A 335 -11.90 20.97 31.21
C SER A 335 -12.21 21.59 29.84
N ARG A 336 -12.34 22.92 29.80
CA ARG A 336 -12.51 23.70 28.57
C ARG A 336 -11.21 23.64 27.76
N SER A 337 -11.24 22.94 26.63
CA SER A 337 -10.23 23.05 25.58
C SER A 337 -10.50 24.30 24.72
N ALA A 338 -9.48 25.14 24.55
CA ALA A 338 -9.54 26.40 23.83
C ALA A 338 -9.63 26.19 22.30
N ALA A 339 -10.31 27.12 21.64
CA ALA A 339 -10.53 27.13 20.20
C ALA A 339 -9.23 27.34 19.39
N LEU A 340 -9.00 26.45 18.41
CA LEU A 340 -7.97 26.62 17.38
C LEU A 340 -8.48 27.59 16.31
N SER A 341 -7.79 28.72 16.15
CA SER A 341 -8.05 29.72 15.12
C SER A 341 -7.52 29.28 13.74
N SER A 342 -8.33 29.53 12.72
CA SER A 342 -8.08 29.31 11.29
C SER A 342 -6.80 29.96 10.72
N PRO A 343 -6.08 29.33 9.77
CA PRO A 343 -4.91 29.91 9.12
C PRO A 343 -5.30 30.95 8.05
N ARG A 344 -4.65 32.12 8.10
CA ARG A 344 -4.70 33.17 7.07
C ARG A 344 -3.56 33.00 6.06
N THR A 345 -3.92 33.07 4.79
CA THR A 345 -3.06 33.13 3.61
C THR A 345 -2.16 34.37 3.58
N VAL A 346 -0.88 34.21 3.18
CA VAL A 346 -0.04 35.32 2.69
C VAL A 346 0.62 34.92 1.36
N ARG A 347 0.48 35.81 0.38
CA ARG A 347 0.99 35.74 -0.99
C ARG A 347 2.50 35.96 -1.08
N GLY A 348 3.08 35.19 -1.99
CA GLY A 348 4.23 35.42 -2.88
C GLY A 348 5.17 36.61 -2.67
N TYR A 349 6.46 36.29 -2.59
CA TYR A 349 7.55 37.22 -2.88
C TYR A 349 8.21 36.86 -4.22
N LEU A 350 8.27 37.86 -5.09
CA LEU A 350 8.83 37.83 -6.44
C LEU A 350 10.37 37.76 -6.40
N GLY A 351 10.91 36.92 -7.27
CA GLY A 351 12.34 36.73 -7.48
C GLY A 351 13.03 37.96 -8.09
N ARG A 352 14.21 38.28 -7.55
CA ARG A 352 15.16 39.23 -8.13
C ARG A 352 15.81 38.61 -9.37
N LYS A 353 15.66 39.27 -10.52
CA LYS A 353 16.43 39.01 -11.74
C LYS A 353 17.86 39.55 -11.56
N ALA A 354 18.86 38.68 -11.64
CA ALA A 354 20.24 39.06 -11.88
C ALA A 354 20.50 38.99 -13.39
N ALA A 355 20.90 40.12 -13.99
CA ALA A 355 21.32 40.20 -15.37
C ALA A 355 22.74 39.62 -15.52
N VAL A 356 22.91 38.63 -16.39
CA VAL A 356 24.22 38.10 -16.78
C VAL A 356 24.46 38.51 -18.23
N ALA A 357 25.47 39.34 -18.43
CA ALA A 357 25.95 39.76 -19.74
C ALA A 357 26.63 38.57 -20.45
N SER A 358 26.11 38.18 -21.61
CA SER A 358 26.74 37.18 -22.48
C SER A 358 27.80 37.83 -23.36
N ARG A 359 29.08 37.51 -23.15
CA ARG A 359 30.11 37.69 -24.17
C ARG A 359 30.02 36.49 -25.12
N GLN A 360 29.52 36.72 -26.33
CA GLN A 360 29.60 35.75 -27.43
C GLN A 360 31.06 35.70 -27.91
N ARG A 361 31.74 34.58 -27.69
CA ARG A 361 32.87 34.17 -28.51
C ARG A 361 32.29 33.39 -29.68
N THR A 362 32.60 33.84 -30.90
CA THR A 362 32.33 33.14 -32.15
C THR A 362 33.03 31.78 -32.13
N VAL A 363 32.24 30.71 -32.19
CA VAL A 363 32.70 29.34 -32.37
C VAL A 363 33.24 29.23 -33.80
N SER A 364 34.54 29.02 -33.95
CA SER A 364 35.16 28.65 -35.22
C SER A 364 34.55 27.33 -35.71
N GLU A 365 34.11 27.27 -36.95
CA GLU A 365 33.56 26.05 -37.55
C GLU A 365 34.60 24.93 -37.52
N MET A 366 34.32 23.88 -36.75
CA MET A 366 35.14 22.67 -36.67
C MET A 366 34.91 21.85 -37.94
N GLN A 367 35.95 21.63 -38.74
CA GLN A 367 35.89 20.75 -39.92
C GLN A 367 36.17 19.30 -39.48
N GLY A 368 35.25 18.39 -39.79
CA GLY A 368 35.41 16.95 -39.57
C GLY A 368 35.92 16.22 -40.82
N ALA A 369 36.58 15.09 -40.63
CA ALA A 369 37.01 14.20 -41.71
C ALA A 369 36.38 12.80 -41.53
N PHE A 370 36.32 12.02 -42.61
CA PHE A 370 35.85 10.64 -42.54
C PHE A 370 36.82 9.78 -41.75
N LEU A 371 36.30 9.11 -40.71
CA LEU A 371 37.04 8.12 -39.93
C LEU A 371 37.41 6.93 -40.82
N SER A 372 38.71 6.64 -40.92
CA SER A 372 39.22 5.47 -41.65
C SER A 372 39.45 4.30 -40.69
N TYR A 373 39.04 3.11 -41.10
CA TYR A 373 39.26 1.85 -40.38
C TYR A 373 39.41 0.70 -41.39
N GLU A 374 40.06 -0.38 -40.96
CA GLU A 374 40.25 -1.61 -41.73
C GLU A 374 39.31 -2.71 -41.21
N ILE A 375 38.75 -3.52 -42.11
CA ILE A 375 37.97 -4.70 -41.73
C ILE A 375 38.94 -5.86 -41.52
N LEU A 376 38.95 -6.41 -40.31
CA LEU A 376 39.77 -7.57 -39.96
C LEU A 376 39.20 -8.83 -40.60
N PRO A 377 40.05 -9.73 -41.14
CA PRO A 377 39.59 -11.02 -41.62
C PRO A 377 38.98 -11.81 -40.45
N PRO A 378 37.98 -12.68 -40.71
CA PRO A 378 37.59 -13.68 -39.73
C PRO A 378 38.82 -14.51 -39.37
N ASP A 379 39.10 -14.76 -38.09
CA ASP A 379 40.21 -15.62 -37.70
C ASP A 379 40.04 -16.98 -38.40
N GLY A 380 41.13 -17.51 -38.97
CA GLY A 380 41.12 -18.73 -39.77
C GLY A 380 40.41 -19.91 -39.10
N ASP A 381 39.72 -20.71 -39.91
CA ASP A 381 38.93 -21.92 -39.61
C ASP A 381 37.45 -21.77 -39.21
N GLY A 382 36.82 -20.60 -39.39
CA GLY A 382 35.34 -20.48 -39.43
C GLY A 382 34.59 -21.00 -38.19
N THR A 383 35.33 -21.35 -37.14
CA THR A 383 34.90 -21.84 -35.85
C THR A 383 35.39 -20.79 -34.87
N ALA A 384 34.48 -19.92 -34.44
CA ALA A 384 34.67 -19.22 -33.18
C ALA A 384 34.55 -20.25 -32.03
N THR A 385 35.44 -21.25 -31.99
CA THR A 385 35.74 -22.00 -30.78
C THR A 385 36.93 -21.32 -30.12
N THR A 386 36.74 -20.08 -29.67
CA THR A 386 37.25 -19.77 -28.33
C THR A 386 36.66 -20.86 -27.46
N ARG A 387 37.50 -21.76 -26.92
CA ARG A 387 37.06 -22.67 -25.85
C ARG A 387 36.28 -21.79 -24.89
N LEU A 388 34.97 -22.05 -24.73
CA LEU A 388 34.16 -21.40 -23.70
C LEU A 388 34.96 -21.58 -22.41
N SER A 389 35.63 -20.53 -21.98
CA SER A 389 36.34 -20.58 -20.70
C SER A 389 35.26 -20.76 -19.63
N ASP A 390 35.55 -21.44 -18.53
CA ASP A 390 34.62 -21.50 -17.38
C ASP A 390 34.36 -20.10 -16.77
N ALA A 391 34.93 -19.03 -17.33
CA ALA A 391 34.74 -17.65 -16.93
C ALA A 391 33.42 -17.07 -17.48
N LEU A 392 32.68 -16.38 -16.62
CA LEU A 392 31.40 -15.74 -16.97
C LEU A 392 31.57 -14.52 -17.90
N TYR A 393 32.77 -13.95 -17.95
CA TYR A 393 33.14 -12.75 -18.70
C TYR A 393 34.47 -12.94 -19.41
N GLU A 394 34.59 -12.36 -20.60
CA GLU A 394 35.81 -12.34 -21.41
C GLU A 394 36.28 -10.90 -21.66
N ASP A 395 37.59 -10.74 -21.81
CA ASP A 395 38.21 -9.45 -22.14
C ASP A 395 37.70 -8.92 -23.48
N TYR A 396 37.31 -7.64 -23.53
CA TYR A 396 36.82 -7.02 -24.74
C TYR A 396 37.96 -6.40 -25.56
N ARG A 397 37.95 -6.69 -26.86
CA ARG A 397 38.75 -6.04 -27.91
C ARG A 397 37.89 -5.95 -29.17
N LEU A 398 38.19 -4.99 -30.04
CA LEU A 398 37.51 -4.88 -31.34
C LEU A 398 37.73 -6.18 -32.13
N GLN A 399 36.64 -6.80 -32.60
CA GLN A 399 36.70 -8.13 -33.23
C GLN A 399 36.67 -8.09 -34.76
N THR A 400 36.12 -7.00 -35.34
CA THR A 400 35.82 -6.91 -36.78
C THR A 400 36.51 -5.73 -37.45
N ILE A 401 36.86 -4.69 -36.68
CA ILE A 401 37.48 -3.47 -37.22
C ILE A 401 38.77 -3.14 -36.49
N ALA A 402 39.74 -2.56 -37.21
CA ALA A 402 40.92 -1.93 -36.65
C ALA A 402 40.93 -0.45 -37.04
N ILE A 403 41.07 0.44 -36.05
CA ILE A 403 41.02 1.89 -36.25
C ILE A 403 42.43 2.46 -36.05
N PRO A 404 43.17 2.80 -37.12
CA PRO A 404 44.50 3.36 -37.00
C PRO A 404 44.54 4.62 -36.13
N GLY A 405 45.49 4.69 -35.20
CA GLY A 405 45.66 5.84 -34.30
C GLY A 405 44.65 5.93 -33.14
N ALA A 406 43.62 5.06 -33.09
CA ALA A 406 42.70 5.03 -31.96
C ALA A 406 43.41 4.52 -30.69
N ARG A 407 43.14 5.17 -29.56
CA ARG A 407 43.68 4.75 -28.27
C ARG A 407 42.79 3.65 -27.67
N PRO A 408 43.38 2.60 -27.05
CA PRO A 408 42.61 1.62 -26.29
C PRO A 408 41.79 2.29 -25.19
N HIS A 409 40.65 1.70 -24.84
CA HIS A 409 39.84 2.20 -23.74
C HIS A 409 40.64 2.29 -22.42
N PRO A 410 40.57 3.42 -21.67
CA PRO A 410 41.43 3.67 -20.50
C PRO A 410 41.34 2.63 -19.38
N THR A 411 40.24 1.90 -19.32
CA THR A 411 40.03 0.81 -18.36
C THR A 411 39.66 -0.45 -19.12
N LYS A 412 40.18 -1.58 -18.67
CA LYS A 412 39.90 -2.88 -19.27
C LYS A 412 38.39 -3.13 -19.33
N LEU A 413 37.87 -3.38 -20.53
CA LEU A 413 36.47 -3.72 -20.75
C LEU A 413 36.32 -5.23 -20.85
N VAL A 414 35.15 -5.73 -20.44
CA VAL A 414 34.75 -7.14 -20.56
C VAL A 414 33.36 -7.24 -21.18
N GLN A 415 33.06 -8.38 -21.79
CA GLN A 415 31.72 -8.75 -22.25
C GLN A 415 31.38 -10.16 -21.73
N SER A 416 30.11 -10.58 -21.77
CA SER A 416 29.78 -11.96 -21.38
C SER A 416 30.36 -12.96 -22.38
N ALA A 417 30.65 -14.19 -21.93
CA ALA A 417 31.15 -15.25 -22.80
C ALA A 417 30.19 -15.51 -23.99
N ALA A 418 28.87 -15.45 -23.77
CA ALA A 418 27.86 -15.55 -24.81
C ALA A 418 28.00 -14.45 -25.88
N MET A 419 28.20 -13.20 -25.47
CA MET A 419 28.43 -12.09 -26.40
C MET A 419 29.78 -12.21 -27.12
N ALA A 420 30.80 -12.75 -26.47
CA ALA A 420 32.13 -12.94 -27.06
C ALA A 420 32.16 -13.98 -28.19
N SER A 421 31.28 -14.98 -28.12
CA SER A 421 31.17 -16.07 -29.10
C SER A 421 30.79 -15.64 -30.52
N VAL A 422 30.28 -14.42 -30.70
CA VAL A 422 29.83 -13.90 -32.00
C VAL A 422 30.46 -12.53 -32.27
N ARG A 423 30.93 -12.34 -33.51
CA ARG A 423 31.48 -11.08 -34.00
C ARG A 423 30.38 -10.22 -34.63
N PRO A 424 30.45 -8.89 -34.49
CA PRO A 424 29.56 -7.98 -35.23
C PRO A 424 29.94 -7.96 -36.72
N PRO A 425 29.02 -7.58 -37.63
CA PRO A 425 29.25 -7.60 -39.07
C PRO A 425 30.22 -6.50 -39.49
N GLY A 426 30.91 -6.65 -40.64
CA GLY A 426 31.79 -5.60 -41.17
C GLY A 426 30.99 -4.34 -41.54
N PRO A 427 31.20 -3.19 -40.89
CA PRO A 427 30.44 -1.98 -41.17
C PRO A 427 30.97 -1.28 -42.43
N SER A 428 30.08 -0.59 -43.13
CA SER A 428 30.38 0.27 -44.29
C SER A 428 30.37 1.76 -43.95
N HIS A 429 29.60 2.13 -42.93
CA HIS A 429 29.45 3.50 -42.48
C HIS A 429 30.77 4.09 -41.93
N LYS A 430 31.16 5.27 -42.43
CA LYS A 430 32.34 6.03 -41.98
C LYS A 430 31.90 7.32 -41.28
N PRO A 431 31.98 7.39 -39.94
CA PRO A 431 31.62 8.60 -39.20
C PRO A 431 32.47 9.81 -39.62
N THR A 432 31.87 10.99 -39.63
CA THR A 432 32.58 12.26 -39.80
C THR A 432 32.91 12.84 -38.44
N LEU A 433 34.19 12.85 -38.06
CA LEU A 433 34.66 13.32 -36.75
C LEU A 433 35.89 14.22 -36.91
N PRO A 434 36.14 15.16 -35.98
CA PRO A 434 37.38 15.94 -35.98
C PRO A 434 38.60 15.05 -35.66
N ASP A 435 39.73 15.26 -36.33
CA ASP A 435 40.96 14.49 -36.14
C ASP A 435 41.43 14.46 -34.67
N ALA A 436 41.19 15.55 -33.94
CA ALA A 436 41.52 15.68 -32.51
C ALA A 436 40.82 14.60 -31.66
N VAL A 437 39.62 14.15 -32.05
CA VAL A 437 38.88 13.12 -31.31
C VAL A 437 39.66 11.80 -31.24
N ILE A 438 40.36 11.46 -32.33
CA ILE A 438 41.14 10.22 -32.45
C ILE A 438 42.55 10.44 -31.89
N ARG A 439 43.25 11.46 -32.40
CA ARG A 439 44.65 11.77 -32.05
C ARG A 439 44.85 11.99 -30.56
N ASP A 440 43.95 12.77 -29.96
CA ASP A 440 44.03 13.13 -28.54
C ASP A 440 43.33 12.09 -27.65
N GLY A 441 42.69 11.07 -28.26
CA GLY A 441 42.01 9.99 -27.57
C GLY A 441 40.76 10.42 -26.81
N LEU A 442 40.03 11.41 -27.32
CA LEU A 442 38.79 11.92 -26.70
C LEU A 442 37.67 10.86 -26.71
N LEU A 443 37.69 9.98 -27.72
CA LEU A 443 36.96 8.72 -27.77
C LEU A 443 37.95 7.55 -27.89
N SER A 444 37.72 6.49 -27.12
CA SER A 444 38.51 5.26 -27.27
C SER A 444 38.06 4.42 -28.47
N ASP A 445 38.87 3.43 -28.85
CA ASP A 445 38.55 2.40 -29.83
C ASP A 445 37.13 1.81 -29.69
N ALA A 446 36.74 1.33 -28.50
CA ALA A 446 35.42 0.79 -28.21
C ALA A 446 34.32 1.87 -28.31
N GLN A 447 34.60 3.11 -27.93
CA GLN A 447 33.63 4.18 -28.05
C GLN A 447 33.41 4.58 -29.51
N LEU A 448 34.48 4.63 -30.32
CA LEU A 448 34.42 4.84 -31.76
C LEU A 448 33.65 3.73 -32.49
N GLU A 449 33.86 2.46 -32.10
CA GLU A 449 33.09 1.32 -32.59
C GLU A 449 31.57 1.51 -32.40
N SER A 450 31.17 2.15 -31.30
CA SER A 450 29.75 2.46 -31.02
C SER A 450 29.18 3.48 -32.00
N VAL A 451 29.97 4.51 -32.33
CA VAL A 451 29.59 5.54 -33.31
C VAL A 451 29.46 4.92 -34.70
N ILE A 452 30.40 4.05 -35.09
CA ILE A 452 30.38 3.34 -36.38
C ILE A 452 29.12 2.47 -36.52
N TYR A 453 28.83 1.60 -35.54
CA TYR A 453 27.67 0.70 -35.64
C TYR A 453 26.32 1.40 -35.48
N ALA A 454 26.27 2.51 -34.71
CA ALA A 454 25.07 3.34 -34.68
C ALA A 454 24.78 3.94 -36.05
N GLY A 455 25.80 4.51 -36.72
CA GLY A 455 25.68 5.03 -38.07
C GLY A 455 25.30 3.96 -39.10
N GLU A 456 25.95 2.78 -39.05
CA GLU A 456 25.62 1.64 -39.92
C GLU A 456 24.15 1.18 -39.77
N ALA A 457 23.62 1.18 -38.55
CA ALA A 457 22.20 0.90 -38.33
C ALA A 457 21.32 2.02 -38.91
N HIS A 458 21.70 3.28 -38.69
CA HIS A 458 20.95 4.46 -39.14
C HIS A 458 20.93 4.64 -40.66
N ASP A 459 21.85 4.04 -41.40
CA ASP A 459 21.86 4.07 -42.87
C ASP A 459 20.78 3.17 -43.51
N ARG A 460 20.09 2.35 -42.69
CA ARG A 460 19.07 1.40 -43.15
C ARG A 460 17.68 1.75 -42.62
N TYR A 461 16.66 1.26 -43.34
CA TYR A 461 15.26 1.30 -42.92
C TYR A 461 14.78 -0.10 -42.59
N LEU A 462 13.81 -0.20 -41.68
CA LEU A 462 13.11 -1.46 -41.40
C LEU A 462 12.39 -1.96 -42.67
N ALA A 463 12.25 -3.28 -42.77
CA ALA A 463 11.46 -3.94 -43.81
C ALA A 463 9.96 -3.87 -43.47
N GLY A 464 9.17 -3.28 -44.37
CA GLY A 464 7.73 -3.03 -44.20
C GLY A 464 7.33 -1.55 -44.20
N ARG A 465 6.03 -1.29 -44.31
CA ARG A 465 5.39 0.02 -44.18
C ARG A 465 4.35 0.05 -43.07
N TRP A 466 4.21 1.20 -42.42
CA TRP A 466 3.28 1.40 -41.31
C TRP A 466 2.55 2.73 -41.38
N LYS A 467 1.41 2.81 -40.70
CA LYS A 467 0.63 4.03 -40.49
C LYS A 467 0.34 4.20 -39.00
N ALA A 468 0.63 5.38 -38.47
CA ALA A 468 0.26 5.75 -37.11
C ALA A 468 -1.17 6.30 -37.10
N ASP A 469 -1.91 6.05 -36.02
CA ASP A 469 -3.19 6.70 -35.79
C ASP A 469 -3.04 8.19 -35.43
N GLN A 470 -4.16 8.92 -35.35
CA GLN A 470 -4.15 10.37 -35.11
C GLN A 470 -3.53 10.77 -33.76
N THR A 471 -3.49 9.85 -32.79
CA THR A 471 -2.91 10.07 -31.46
C THR A 471 -1.45 9.62 -31.36
N TRP A 472 -0.91 9.01 -32.42
CA TRP A 472 0.40 8.34 -32.48
C TRP A 472 0.58 7.25 -31.42
N ASP A 473 -0.49 6.69 -30.88
CA ASP A 473 -0.43 5.63 -29.88
C ASP A 473 -0.37 4.24 -30.54
N VAL A 474 -1.02 4.08 -31.70
CA VAL A 474 -1.15 2.79 -32.38
C VAL A 474 -0.46 2.87 -33.73
N LEU A 475 0.36 1.86 -34.00
CA LEU A 475 1.05 1.68 -35.27
C LEU A 475 0.51 0.42 -35.96
N ALA A 476 -0.08 0.59 -37.15
CA ALA A 476 -0.60 -0.51 -37.96
C ALA A 476 0.30 -0.74 -39.17
N ARG A 477 0.61 -2.00 -39.49
CA ARG A 477 1.29 -2.36 -40.74
C ARG A 477 0.31 -2.18 -41.90
N VAL A 478 0.80 -1.60 -42.99
CA VAL A 478 0.03 -1.40 -44.23
C VAL A 478 0.71 -2.14 -45.39
N GLY A 479 0.01 -2.29 -46.51
CA GLY A 479 0.58 -2.86 -47.73
C GLY A 479 1.72 -2.00 -48.29
N GLU A 480 2.64 -2.59 -49.05
CA GLU A 480 3.74 -1.85 -49.68
C GLU A 480 3.24 -0.74 -50.63
N ASP A 481 2.06 -0.92 -51.22
CA ASP A 481 1.42 0.03 -52.14
C ASP A 481 0.59 1.11 -51.44
N ASP A 482 0.52 1.14 -50.10
CA ASP A 482 -0.26 2.15 -49.38
C ASP A 482 0.40 3.54 -49.51
N PRO A 483 -0.30 4.55 -50.06
CA PRO A 483 0.27 5.87 -50.33
C PRO A 483 0.62 6.66 -49.06
N ASP A 484 -0.03 6.36 -47.94
CA ASP A 484 0.22 7.02 -46.65
C ASP A 484 1.17 6.20 -45.75
N GLY A 485 1.64 5.06 -46.24
CA GLY A 485 2.56 4.18 -45.50
C GLY A 485 3.97 4.76 -45.40
N VAL A 486 4.53 4.80 -44.19
CA VAL A 486 5.90 5.25 -43.95
C VAL A 486 6.81 4.08 -43.58
N ARG A 487 8.09 4.19 -43.96
CA ARG A 487 9.14 3.29 -43.49
C ARG A 487 9.85 3.92 -42.30
N PHE A 488 10.20 3.11 -41.32
CA PHE A 488 10.93 3.57 -40.16
C PHE A 488 12.43 3.35 -40.32
N ARG A 489 13.24 4.38 -40.09
CA ARG A 489 14.69 4.24 -39.97
C ARG A 489 15.03 3.26 -38.84
N ARG A 490 16.00 2.37 -39.07
CA ARG A 490 16.43 1.37 -38.09
C ARG A 490 17.19 2.06 -36.95
N GLY A 491 16.96 1.58 -35.73
CA GLY A 491 17.58 2.09 -34.51
C GLY A 491 18.74 1.22 -34.05
N TRP A 492 19.49 1.71 -33.07
CA TRP A 492 20.63 1.00 -32.46
C TRP A 492 20.51 0.96 -30.94
N PHE A 493 21.01 -0.10 -30.30
CA PHE A 493 20.90 -0.29 -28.86
C PHE A 493 22.28 -0.39 -28.19
N LEU A 494 22.56 0.57 -27.31
CA LEU A 494 23.74 0.63 -26.46
C LEU A 494 23.45 0.02 -25.08
N GLY A 495 23.88 -1.21 -24.88
CA GLY A 495 23.76 -2.00 -23.66
C GLY A 495 24.96 -1.91 -22.71
N ASP A 496 25.88 -0.97 -22.94
CA ASP A 496 27.09 -0.83 -22.13
C ASP A 496 26.78 -0.57 -20.65
N GLY A 497 27.58 -1.17 -19.76
CA GLY A 497 27.53 -1.06 -18.32
C GLY A 497 27.84 0.35 -17.80
N THR A 498 27.65 0.57 -16.51
CA THR A 498 28.02 1.85 -15.87
C THR A 498 29.53 2.05 -15.93
N GLY A 499 29.96 3.26 -16.29
CA GLY A 499 31.37 3.65 -16.29
C GLY A 499 32.14 3.51 -17.61
N THR A 500 31.61 2.81 -18.61
CA THR A 500 32.23 2.66 -19.95
C THR A 500 32.25 3.94 -20.82
N GLY A 501 31.63 5.02 -20.34
CA GLY A 501 31.55 6.29 -21.07
C GLY A 501 30.36 6.41 -22.03
N LYS A 502 29.19 5.82 -21.70
CA LYS A 502 27.95 5.93 -22.49
C LYS A 502 27.60 7.36 -22.94
N GLY A 503 27.69 8.34 -22.04
CA GLY A 503 27.42 9.74 -22.38
C GLY A 503 28.37 10.27 -23.46
N ARG A 504 29.64 9.84 -23.45
CA ARG A 504 30.63 10.19 -24.48
C ARG A 504 30.35 9.50 -25.81
N GLN A 505 29.91 8.25 -25.79
CA GLN A 505 29.45 7.52 -27.00
C GLN A 505 28.23 8.21 -27.62
N VAL A 506 27.25 8.59 -26.80
CA VAL A 506 26.07 9.36 -27.22
C VAL A 506 26.48 10.70 -27.85
N ALA A 507 27.36 11.45 -27.18
CA ALA A 507 27.88 12.71 -27.71
C ALA A 507 28.60 12.50 -29.05
N GLY A 508 29.34 11.40 -29.22
CA GLY A 508 29.99 11.04 -30.48
C GLY A 508 29.00 10.74 -31.61
N ILE A 509 27.91 10.02 -31.34
CA ILE A 509 26.84 9.75 -32.31
C ILE A 509 26.15 11.05 -32.74
N ILE A 510 25.88 11.95 -31.79
CA ILE A 510 25.30 13.27 -32.09
C ILE A 510 26.30 14.10 -32.91
N LEU A 511 27.59 14.06 -32.57
CA LEU A 511 28.63 14.84 -33.26
C LEU A 511 28.80 14.42 -34.71
N ASP A 512 28.80 13.12 -35.01
CA ASP A 512 28.82 12.61 -36.38
C ASP A 512 27.65 13.17 -37.19
N ASN A 513 26.43 13.12 -36.64
CA ASN A 513 25.25 13.66 -37.30
C ASN A 513 25.29 15.19 -37.43
N TRP A 514 25.81 15.89 -36.42
CA TRP A 514 25.99 17.33 -36.39
C TRP A 514 26.91 17.81 -37.52
N LEU A 515 28.02 17.11 -37.74
CA LEU A 515 28.98 17.40 -38.80
C LEU A 515 28.46 17.02 -40.19
N ASN A 516 27.51 16.09 -40.28
CA ASN A 516 26.75 15.78 -41.49
C ASN A 516 25.53 16.71 -41.72
N GLY A 517 25.48 17.88 -41.05
CA GLY A 517 24.45 18.90 -41.28
C GLY A 517 23.16 18.74 -40.46
N ARG A 518 23.01 17.66 -39.67
CA ARG A 518 21.84 17.42 -38.82
C ARG A 518 22.00 18.15 -37.49
N ARG A 519 21.71 19.46 -37.50
CA ARG A 519 21.97 20.40 -36.40
C ARG A 519 20.92 20.43 -35.28
N ARG A 520 19.94 19.53 -35.30
CA ARG A 520 18.94 19.36 -34.24
C ARG A 520 18.98 17.91 -33.72
N ALA A 521 19.00 17.76 -32.40
CA ALA A 521 18.93 16.45 -31.74
C ALA A 521 18.10 16.53 -30.45
N VAL A 522 17.56 15.38 -30.02
CA VAL A 522 16.85 15.25 -28.74
C VAL A 522 17.58 14.24 -27.86
N TRP A 523 17.87 14.64 -26.62
CA TRP A 523 18.44 13.77 -25.58
C TRP A 523 17.44 13.63 -24.44
N VAL A 524 16.73 12.50 -24.40
CA VAL A 524 15.79 12.16 -23.33
C VAL A 524 16.55 11.37 -22.26
N SER A 525 16.46 11.76 -20.99
CA SER A 525 17.12 11.06 -19.88
C SER A 525 16.24 10.94 -18.63
N LYS A 526 16.72 10.29 -17.56
CA LYS A 526 15.95 10.02 -16.33
C LYS A 526 15.65 11.27 -15.50
N SER A 527 16.56 12.25 -15.48
CA SER A 527 16.48 13.40 -14.57
C SER A 527 17.22 14.62 -15.11
N ASP A 528 16.75 15.83 -14.79
CA ASP A 528 17.43 17.09 -15.11
C ASP A 528 18.83 17.18 -14.47
N LYS A 529 19.09 16.38 -13.42
CA LYS A 529 20.42 16.26 -12.81
C LYS A 529 21.50 15.74 -13.78
N LEU A 530 21.11 15.07 -14.86
CA LEU A 530 22.01 14.51 -15.89
C LEU A 530 22.34 15.52 -17.01
N LEU A 531 21.76 16.72 -16.97
CA LEU A 531 22.07 17.77 -17.94
C LEU A 531 23.55 18.16 -17.92
N GLU A 532 24.14 18.27 -16.72
CA GLU A 532 25.55 18.62 -16.56
C GLU A 532 26.48 17.53 -17.10
N ASP A 533 26.10 16.25 -16.96
CA ASP A 533 26.84 15.13 -17.56
C ASP A 533 26.79 15.18 -19.09
N ALA A 534 25.60 15.38 -19.67
CA ALA A 534 25.44 15.52 -21.12
C ALA A 534 26.23 16.72 -21.67
N GLN A 535 26.20 17.84 -20.96
CA GLN A 535 26.98 19.04 -21.26
C GLN A 535 28.49 18.81 -21.17
N ARG A 536 28.95 18.10 -20.12
CA ARG A 536 30.36 17.72 -19.96
C ARG A 536 30.80 16.83 -21.12
N ASP A 537 30.05 15.78 -21.42
CA ASP A 537 30.40 14.81 -22.46
C ASP A 537 30.40 15.43 -23.86
N TRP A 538 29.48 16.37 -24.14
CA TRP A 538 29.49 17.18 -25.35
C TRP A 538 30.72 18.11 -25.42
N SER A 539 31.01 18.84 -24.34
CA SER A 539 32.17 19.75 -24.30
C SER A 539 33.52 19.04 -24.36
N ALA A 540 33.59 17.79 -23.88
CA ALA A 540 34.79 16.98 -23.91
C ALA A 540 35.16 16.54 -25.34
N LEU A 541 34.25 16.66 -26.30
CA LEU A 541 34.52 16.49 -27.74
C LEU A 541 34.85 17.83 -28.44
N GLY A 542 35.09 18.89 -27.67
CA GLY A 542 35.46 20.22 -28.17
C GLY A 542 34.28 21.13 -28.53
N MET A 543 33.04 20.71 -28.27
CA MET A 543 31.83 21.45 -28.67
C MET A 543 31.33 22.42 -27.60
N GLU A 544 30.59 23.45 -28.00
CA GLU A 544 30.06 24.47 -27.07
C GLU A 544 29.01 23.88 -26.11
N ARG A 545 29.29 23.98 -24.80
CA ARG A 545 28.48 23.41 -23.72
C ARG A 545 27.01 23.85 -23.78
N LEU A 546 26.76 25.12 -24.11
CA LEU A 546 25.42 25.70 -24.10
C LEU A 546 24.51 25.24 -25.25
N LEU A 547 25.03 24.50 -26.24
CA LEU A 547 24.22 23.87 -27.28
C LEU A 547 23.30 22.76 -26.70
N VAL A 548 23.67 22.15 -25.58
CA VAL A 548 22.80 21.24 -24.82
C VAL A 548 21.87 22.07 -23.92
N THR A 549 20.65 22.27 -24.40
CA THR A 549 19.67 23.18 -23.80
C THR A 549 18.51 22.39 -23.18
N PRO A 550 18.17 22.61 -21.89
CA PRO A 550 17.06 21.91 -21.26
C PRO A 550 15.70 22.41 -21.76
N GLN A 551 14.77 21.48 -22.01
CA GLN A 551 13.39 21.79 -22.44
C GLN A 551 12.65 22.68 -21.44
N SER A 552 13.01 22.64 -20.15
CA SER A 552 12.41 23.47 -19.10
C SER A 552 12.54 24.97 -19.35
N ARG A 553 13.48 25.42 -20.18
CA ARG A 553 13.58 26.83 -20.64
C ARG A 553 12.42 27.27 -21.52
N PHE A 554 11.69 26.33 -22.12
CA PHE A 554 10.53 26.58 -22.97
C PHE A 554 9.27 26.07 -22.24
N PRO A 555 8.50 26.95 -21.58
CA PRO A 555 7.26 26.55 -20.89
C PRO A 555 6.29 25.80 -21.82
N GLN A 556 5.47 24.92 -21.25
CA GLN A 556 4.46 24.17 -22.03
C GLN A 556 3.50 25.14 -22.73
N GLY A 557 3.27 24.93 -24.03
CA GLY A 557 2.47 25.80 -24.89
C GLY A 557 3.27 26.90 -25.59
N ASN A 558 4.55 27.12 -25.24
CA ASN A 558 5.42 28.04 -25.96
C ASN A 558 6.27 27.28 -26.97
N ALA A 559 6.43 27.81 -28.18
CA ALA A 559 7.31 27.21 -29.19
C ALA A 559 8.77 27.18 -28.72
N ILE A 560 9.49 26.11 -29.07
CA ILE A 560 10.94 25.99 -28.86
C ILE A 560 11.64 26.81 -29.93
N ARG A 561 12.32 27.90 -29.53
CA ARG A 561 12.94 28.87 -30.45
C ARG A 561 14.43 28.63 -30.64
N LEU A 562 14.83 27.36 -30.83
CA LEU A 562 16.21 26.99 -31.15
C LEU A 562 16.34 26.75 -32.65
N THR A 563 17.27 27.46 -33.31
CA THR A 563 17.57 27.22 -34.74
C THR A 563 18.33 25.91 -34.91
N GLU A 564 19.33 25.70 -34.06
CA GLU A 564 20.14 24.49 -33.89
C GLU A 564 20.38 24.22 -32.41
N GLY A 565 20.69 22.97 -32.06
CA GLY A 565 21.00 22.57 -30.69
C GLY A 565 20.55 21.16 -30.34
N ILE A 566 20.96 20.73 -29.13
CA ILE A 566 20.57 19.46 -28.53
C ILE A 566 19.55 19.78 -27.44
N LEU A 567 18.29 19.38 -27.67
CA LEU A 567 17.23 19.56 -26.68
C LEU A 567 17.31 18.44 -25.63
N PHE A 568 17.70 18.80 -24.41
CA PHE A 568 17.74 17.87 -23.29
C PHE A 568 16.38 17.86 -22.57
N THR A 569 15.78 16.69 -22.37
CA THR A 569 14.52 16.53 -21.65
C THR A 569 14.52 15.28 -20.77
N THR A 570 13.51 15.15 -19.92
CA THR A 570 13.34 13.98 -19.05
C THR A 570 12.09 13.20 -19.40
N TYR A 571 12.06 11.89 -19.11
CA TYR A 571 10.84 11.09 -19.23
C TYR A 571 9.66 11.67 -18.42
N ALA A 572 9.96 12.26 -17.25
CA ALA A 572 8.97 12.90 -16.40
C ALA A 572 8.38 14.17 -17.02
N THR A 573 9.18 14.95 -17.76
CA THR A 573 8.69 16.10 -18.53
C THR A 573 7.94 15.61 -19.77
N LEU A 574 8.50 14.64 -20.50
CA LEU A 574 7.97 14.12 -21.75
C LEU A 574 6.56 13.53 -21.62
N ARG A 575 6.23 12.87 -20.49
CA ARG A 575 4.90 12.30 -20.23
C ARG A 575 3.76 13.31 -20.06
N THR A 576 4.05 14.61 -20.02
CA THR A 576 3.03 15.64 -19.75
C THR A 576 2.12 15.79 -20.97
N GLU A 577 0.86 15.38 -20.80
CA GLU A 577 -0.17 15.47 -21.84
C GLU A 577 -0.71 16.89 -22.02
N GLU A 578 -1.59 17.05 -23.02
CA GLU A 578 -2.28 18.30 -23.30
C GLU A 578 -3.13 18.75 -22.10
N ARG A 579 -3.14 20.06 -21.80
CA ARG A 579 -3.93 20.62 -20.69
C ARG A 579 -4.66 21.88 -21.14
N GLY A 580 -5.94 21.75 -21.47
CA GLY A 580 -6.72 22.83 -22.08
C GLY A 580 -6.09 23.18 -23.44
N ALA A 581 -5.88 24.47 -23.72
CA ALA A 581 -5.25 24.92 -24.98
C ALA A 581 -3.72 24.73 -25.07
N LYS A 582 -3.10 24.01 -24.12
CA LYS A 582 -1.64 23.81 -24.09
C LYS A 582 -1.27 22.44 -24.63
N ALA A 583 -0.64 22.42 -25.81
CA ALA A 583 -0.13 21.21 -26.46
C ALA A 583 0.70 20.31 -25.52
N SER A 584 0.71 19.02 -25.80
CA SER A 584 1.53 18.04 -25.07
C SER A 584 3.03 18.34 -25.22
N ARG A 585 3.85 17.85 -24.30
CA ARG A 585 5.32 18.02 -24.40
C ARG A 585 5.94 17.28 -25.59
N VAL A 586 5.33 16.18 -26.03
CA VAL A 586 5.73 15.47 -27.25
C VAL A 586 5.43 16.34 -28.47
N GLN A 587 4.21 16.86 -28.58
CA GLN A 587 3.81 17.72 -29.70
C GLN A 587 4.69 18.98 -29.80
N GLN A 588 5.00 19.61 -28.67
CA GLN A 588 5.93 20.75 -28.61
C GLN A 588 7.32 20.43 -29.20
N ILE A 589 7.82 19.21 -29.00
CA ILE A 589 9.09 18.76 -29.58
C ILE A 589 8.93 18.49 -31.07
N VAL A 590 7.87 17.81 -31.48
CA VAL A 590 7.59 17.49 -32.89
C VAL A 590 7.44 18.76 -33.73
N GLU A 591 6.72 19.76 -33.23
CA GLU A 591 6.57 21.07 -33.89
C GLU A 591 7.91 21.78 -34.12
N TRP A 592 8.87 21.60 -33.22
CA TRP A 592 10.22 22.15 -33.36
C TRP A 592 11.10 21.34 -34.31
N LEU A 593 10.99 20.03 -34.27
CA LEU A 593 11.79 19.14 -35.12
C LEU A 593 11.36 19.22 -36.58
N GLY A 594 10.05 19.32 -36.85
CA GLY A 594 9.48 19.20 -38.18
C GLY A 594 9.18 17.74 -38.56
N ALA A 595 8.30 17.54 -39.55
CA ALA A 595 7.89 16.22 -40.01
C ALA A 595 8.99 15.49 -40.83
N ASP A 596 9.89 16.26 -41.44
CA ASP A 596 11.04 15.83 -42.24
C ASP A 596 12.30 15.59 -41.40
N PHE A 597 12.18 15.60 -40.07
CA PHE A 597 13.32 15.45 -39.18
C PHE A 597 14.00 14.09 -39.33
N ASP A 598 15.27 14.11 -39.74
CA ASP A 598 16.14 12.93 -39.85
C ASP A 598 17.27 12.92 -38.82
N GLY A 599 17.29 13.85 -37.86
CA GLY A 599 18.32 13.91 -36.82
C GLY A 599 18.23 12.82 -35.75
N VAL A 600 19.05 12.95 -34.71
CA VAL A 600 19.21 11.91 -33.68
C VAL A 600 18.26 12.12 -32.50
N ILE A 601 17.63 11.03 -32.06
CA ILE A 601 16.88 10.95 -30.79
C ILE A 601 17.51 9.89 -29.91
N ILE A 602 18.02 10.33 -28.77
CA ILE A 602 18.62 9.47 -27.74
C ILE A 602 17.60 9.22 -26.64
N PHE A 603 17.31 7.96 -26.38
CA PHE A 603 16.61 7.51 -25.19
C PHE A 603 17.65 6.98 -24.18
N ASP A 604 18.18 7.88 -23.36
CA ASP A 604 19.12 7.58 -22.28
C ASP A 604 18.41 7.10 -21.03
N GLU A 605 18.93 6.04 -20.40
CA GLU A 605 18.22 5.25 -19.39
C GLU A 605 16.86 4.73 -19.90
N ALA A 606 16.88 4.16 -21.11
CA ALA A 606 15.70 3.71 -21.86
C ALA A 606 14.77 2.76 -21.09
N HIS A 607 15.28 2.05 -20.08
CA HIS A 607 14.48 1.21 -19.19
C HIS A 607 13.38 1.99 -18.45
N SER A 608 13.47 3.33 -18.38
CA SER A 608 12.40 4.19 -17.87
C SER A 608 11.11 4.13 -18.70
N MET A 609 11.19 3.63 -19.94
CA MET A 609 10.04 3.37 -20.83
C MET A 609 9.47 1.95 -20.68
N GLN A 610 9.84 1.19 -19.64
CA GLN A 610 9.20 -0.09 -19.34
C GLN A 610 7.67 0.03 -19.31
N ASN A 611 6.98 -1.05 -19.71
CA ASN A 611 5.52 -1.11 -19.82
C ASN A 611 4.91 -0.06 -20.78
N ALA A 612 5.66 0.36 -21.81
CA ALA A 612 5.22 1.41 -22.75
C ALA A 612 3.90 1.14 -23.48
N ALA A 613 3.46 -0.12 -23.55
CA ALA A 613 2.29 -0.48 -24.33
C ALA A 613 1.35 -1.47 -23.62
N GLY A 614 1.43 -1.52 -22.29
CA GLY A 614 0.60 -2.36 -21.44
C GLY A 614 0.88 -3.86 -21.60
N GLY A 615 0.27 -4.68 -20.74
CA GLY A 615 0.42 -6.14 -20.78
C GLY A 615 -0.55 -6.86 -19.85
N LYS A 616 -0.73 -8.17 -20.06
CA LYS A 616 -1.48 -9.03 -19.13
C LYS A 616 -0.54 -9.52 -18.03
N GLY A 617 -0.72 -9.03 -16.81
CA GLY A 617 -0.06 -9.59 -15.63
C GLY A 617 -0.95 -10.62 -14.94
N GLU A 618 -0.38 -11.44 -14.05
CA GLU A 618 -1.15 -12.38 -13.20
C GLU A 618 -2.19 -11.69 -12.29
N ARG A 619 -2.12 -10.36 -12.14
CA ARG A 619 -3.06 -9.52 -11.36
C ARG A 619 -4.09 -8.78 -12.23
N GLY A 620 -4.16 -9.08 -13.54
CA GLY A 620 -5.05 -8.42 -14.51
C GLY A 620 -4.30 -7.60 -15.56
N ASP A 621 -5.05 -6.87 -16.38
CA ASP A 621 -4.50 -5.97 -17.40
C ASP A 621 -3.72 -4.83 -16.73
N GLN A 622 -2.45 -4.68 -17.10
CA GLN A 622 -1.59 -3.59 -16.67
C GLN A 622 -1.61 -2.50 -17.74
N GLU A 623 -2.10 -1.31 -17.35
CA GLU A 623 -2.12 -0.14 -18.23
C GLU A 623 -0.70 0.27 -18.68
N ALA A 624 -0.64 0.83 -19.88
CA ALA A 624 0.59 1.35 -20.45
C ALA A 624 1.12 2.56 -19.65
N SER A 625 2.41 2.55 -19.32
CA SER A 625 3.08 3.66 -18.64
C SER A 625 2.99 4.94 -19.48
N LEU A 626 2.51 6.05 -18.91
CA LEU A 626 2.46 7.36 -19.59
C LEU A 626 3.82 7.79 -20.15
N GLN A 627 4.91 7.47 -19.44
CA GLN A 627 6.27 7.76 -19.90
C GLN A 627 6.65 6.94 -21.13
N GLY A 628 6.33 5.63 -21.11
CA GLY A 628 6.61 4.76 -22.24
C GLY A 628 5.73 5.07 -23.46
N ARG A 629 4.45 5.42 -23.26
CA ARG A 629 3.56 5.91 -24.32
C ARG A 629 4.12 7.16 -24.99
N ALA A 630 4.53 8.16 -24.22
CA ALA A 630 5.11 9.39 -24.76
C ALA A 630 6.40 9.13 -25.56
N GLY A 631 7.24 8.20 -25.10
CA GLY A 631 8.43 7.75 -25.83
C GLY A 631 8.11 7.03 -27.14
N LEU A 632 7.06 6.20 -27.18
CA LEU A 632 6.59 5.55 -28.42
C LEU A 632 5.97 6.56 -29.40
N ARG A 633 5.13 7.49 -28.92
CA ARG A 633 4.55 8.57 -29.76
C ARG A 633 5.64 9.33 -30.52
N LEU A 634 6.73 9.70 -29.84
CA LEU A 634 7.85 10.41 -30.46
C LEU A 634 8.55 9.56 -31.54
N GLN A 635 8.60 8.23 -31.37
CA GLN A 635 9.14 7.32 -32.38
C GLN A 635 8.17 7.11 -33.55
N HIS A 636 6.86 7.06 -33.32
CA HIS A 636 5.88 6.84 -34.37
C HIS A 636 5.74 8.05 -35.29
N VAL A 637 5.78 9.27 -34.74
CA VAL A 637 5.55 10.51 -35.49
C VAL A 637 6.75 10.95 -36.34
N LEU A 638 7.98 10.50 -36.03
CA LEU A 638 9.20 10.91 -36.72
C LEU A 638 9.85 9.72 -37.45
N PRO A 639 9.36 9.32 -38.63
CA PRO A 639 9.77 8.08 -39.27
C PRO A 639 11.25 8.01 -39.63
N ASP A 640 11.82 9.13 -40.06
CA ASP A 640 13.22 9.25 -40.48
C ASP A 640 14.20 9.51 -39.33
N ALA A 641 13.72 9.68 -38.10
CA ALA A 641 14.58 9.94 -36.95
C ALA A 641 15.55 8.78 -36.67
N ARG A 642 16.79 9.13 -36.37
CA ARG A 642 17.88 8.22 -35.98
C ARG A 642 17.78 7.90 -34.49
N VAL A 643 17.14 6.78 -34.16
CA VAL A 643 16.86 6.41 -32.77
C VAL A 643 18.01 5.61 -32.16
N VAL A 644 18.42 5.99 -30.96
CA VAL A 644 19.39 5.25 -30.14
C VAL A 644 18.80 4.97 -28.77
N TYR A 645 18.79 3.70 -28.37
CA TYR A 645 18.39 3.29 -27.03
C TYR A 645 19.64 3.05 -26.19
N VAL A 646 19.72 3.66 -25.01
CA VAL A 646 20.88 3.57 -24.13
C VAL A 646 20.43 3.05 -22.77
N SER A 647 20.78 1.80 -22.44
CA SER A 647 20.42 1.19 -21.17
C SER A 647 21.24 -0.07 -20.87
N ALA A 648 21.99 -0.06 -19.75
CA ALA A 648 22.76 -1.23 -19.30
C ALA A 648 21.88 -2.44 -18.95
N THR A 649 20.61 -2.21 -18.63
CA THR A 649 19.64 -3.25 -18.25
C THR A 649 18.65 -3.58 -19.37
N GLY A 650 18.91 -3.09 -20.58
CA GLY A 650 18.02 -3.25 -21.74
C GLY A 650 17.70 -4.70 -22.09
N ALA A 651 18.68 -5.59 -22.00
CA ALA A 651 18.55 -7.01 -22.33
C ALA A 651 18.47 -7.93 -21.10
N THR A 652 18.00 -7.45 -19.94
CA THR A 652 17.83 -8.29 -18.74
C THR A 652 16.42 -8.86 -18.56
N SER A 653 15.42 -8.24 -19.18
CA SER A 653 14.03 -8.68 -19.21
C SER A 653 13.43 -8.36 -20.57
N VAL A 654 12.58 -9.23 -21.11
CA VAL A 654 11.96 -9.01 -22.42
C VAL A 654 11.12 -7.73 -22.49
N HIS A 655 10.48 -7.33 -21.39
CA HIS A 655 9.71 -6.08 -21.33
C HIS A 655 10.59 -4.83 -21.51
N ASN A 656 11.91 -4.96 -21.28
CA ASN A 656 12.89 -3.88 -21.51
C ASN A 656 13.27 -3.74 -22.99
N LEU A 657 12.82 -4.64 -23.87
CA LEU A 657 12.98 -4.50 -25.32
C LEU A 657 11.66 -4.11 -26.00
N ALA A 658 10.54 -4.16 -25.29
CA ALA A 658 9.21 -3.85 -25.83
C ALA A 658 9.07 -2.39 -26.31
N TYR A 659 9.84 -1.45 -25.75
CA TYR A 659 9.88 -0.05 -26.20
C TYR A 659 10.85 0.20 -27.36
N ALA A 660 11.71 -0.78 -27.69
CA ALA A 660 12.79 -0.65 -28.67
C ALA A 660 12.33 -1.04 -30.09
N GLN A 661 11.17 -0.53 -30.53
CA GLN A 661 10.55 -0.89 -31.81
C GLN A 661 11.45 -0.69 -33.03
N ARG A 662 12.33 0.32 -33.00
CA ARG A 662 13.22 0.62 -34.14
C ARG A 662 14.30 -0.44 -34.35
N LEU A 663 14.45 -1.42 -33.46
CA LEU A 663 15.31 -2.59 -33.71
C LEU A 663 14.71 -3.58 -34.71
N GLY A 664 13.40 -3.50 -34.98
CA GLY A 664 12.73 -4.39 -35.94
C GLY A 664 12.47 -5.81 -35.40
N LEU A 665 12.40 -5.98 -34.08
CA LEU A 665 12.24 -7.28 -33.42
C LEU A 665 10.92 -8.00 -33.72
N TRP A 666 9.92 -7.29 -34.25
CA TRP A 666 8.62 -7.84 -34.64
C TRP A 666 7.99 -6.98 -35.75
N GLY A 667 7.03 -7.56 -36.47
CA GLY A 667 6.23 -6.88 -37.49
C GLY A 667 6.93 -6.69 -38.85
N GLY A 668 8.25 -6.89 -38.92
CA GLY A 668 9.05 -6.91 -40.15
C GLY A 668 9.46 -8.32 -40.58
N GLU A 669 10.13 -8.44 -41.73
CA GLU A 669 10.63 -9.72 -42.25
C GLU A 669 11.96 -10.17 -41.61
N ASP A 670 12.65 -9.25 -40.92
CA ASP A 670 13.95 -9.49 -40.29
C ASP A 670 13.88 -10.48 -39.11
N PHE A 671 12.69 -10.67 -38.52
CA PHE A 671 12.45 -11.56 -37.37
C PHE A 671 11.13 -12.33 -37.52
N PRO A 672 11.02 -13.56 -36.97
CA PRO A 672 9.87 -14.43 -37.19
C PRO A 672 8.60 -14.03 -36.43
N PHE A 673 8.58 -12.89 -35.74
CA PHE A 673 7.49 -12.48 -34.86
C PHE A 673 6.55 -11.51 -35.56
N VAL A 674 5.29 -11.92 -35.77
CA VAL A 674 4.27 -11.08 -36.41
C VAL A 674 3.88 -9.91 -35.51
N THR A 675 3.64 -10.16 -34.22
CA THR A 675 3.26 -9.13 -33.25
C THR A 675 4.21 -9.07 -32.07
N ARG A 676 4.17 -7.94 -31.34
CA ARG A 676 4.89 -7.77 -30.07
C ARG A 676 4.49 -8.84 -29.03
N ALA A 677 3.21 -9.21 -28.99
CA ALA A 677 2.72 -10.19 -28.03
C ALA A 677 3.36 -11.57 -28.29
N ASP A 678 3.51 -11.95 -29.56
CA ASP A 678 4.16 -13.20 -29.96
C ASP A 678 5.63 -13.21 -29.56
N PHE A 679 6.34 -12.09 -29.77
CA PHE A 679 7.72 -11.92 -29.35
C PHE A 679 7.88 -12.06 -27.82
N ILE A 680 7.06 -11.36 -27.04
CA ILE A 680 7.13 -11.42 -25.57
C ILE A 680 6.88 -12.85 -25.08
N ALA A 681 5.82 -13.49 -25.57
CA ALA A 681 5.46 -14.86 -25.16
C ALA A 681 6.57 -15.87 -25.49
N ALA A 682 7.19 -15.77 -26.68
CA ALA A 682 8.25 -16.68 -27.10
C ALA A 682 9.51 -16.55 -26.22
N ILE A 683 9.92 -15.32 -25.90
CA ILE A 683 11.10 -15.09 -25.06
C ILE A 683 10.84 -15.44 -23.59
N GLU A 684 9.64 -15.17 -23.05
CA GLU A 684 9.26 -15.58 -21.69
C GLU A 684 9.28 -17.11 -21.53
N ALA A 685 8.77 -17.84 -22.52
CA ALA A 685 8.79 -19.30 -22.52
C ALA A 685 10.23 -19.87 -22.51
N GLY A 686 11.17 -19.20 -23.16
CA GLY A 686 12.59 -19.60 -23.21
C GLY A 686 13.46 -19.09 -22.04
N GLY A 687 12.92 -18.21 -21.19
CA GLY A 687 13.60 -17.69 -20.00
C GLY A 687 14.92 -16.96 -20.30
N VAL A 688 15.89 -17.08 -19.38
CA VAL A 688 17.18 -16.35 -19.47
C VAL A 688 18.00 -16.76 -20.69
N ALA A 689 17.95 -18.04 -21.09
CA ALA A 689 18.70 -18.55 -22.24
C ALA A 689 18.23 -17.90 -23.56
N ALA A 690 16.92 -17.71 -23.73
CA ALA A 690 16.38 -17.02 -24.91
C ALA A 690 16.81 -15.54 -24.97
N MET A 691 16.92 -14.86 -23.82
CA MET A 691 17.45 -13.49 -23.78
C MET A 691 18.93 -13.40 -24.15
N GLU A 692 19.74 -14.38 -23.76
CA GLU A 692 21.16 -14.43 -24.14
C GLU A 692 21.34 -14.68 -25.65
N VAL A 693 20.53 -15.56 -26.23
CA VAL A 693 20.50 -15.80 -27.69
C VAL A 693 20.07 -14.54 -28.43
N LEU A 694 19.00 -13.88 -27.98
CA LEU A 694 18.53 -12.64 -28.61
C LEU A 694 19.60 -11.53 -28.59
N ALA A 695 20.29 -11.34 -27.46
CA ALA A 695 21.36 -10.35 -27.34
C ALA A 695 22.53 -10.67 -28.29
N ARG A 696 22.87 -11.96 -28.43
CA ARG A 696 23.90 -12.44 -29.36
C ARG A 696 23.52 -12.20 -30.82
N ASP A 697 22.28 -12.50 -31.20
CA ASP A 697 21.78 -12.32 -32.56
C ASP A 697 21.72 -10.82 -32.91
N LEU A 698 21.30 -9.96 -31.97
CA LEU A 698 21.36 -8.51 -32.14
C LEU A 698 22.79 -7.98 -32.37
N LYS A 699 23.80 -8.53 -31.68
CA LYS A 699 25.21 -8.20 -31.97
C LYS A 699 25.64 -8.71 -33.35
N ALA A 700 25.24 -9.92 -33.73
CA ALA A 700 25.53 -10.48 -35.06
C ALA A 700 24.97 -9.63 -36.20
N MET A 701 23.86 -8.93 -35.96
CA MET A 701 23.26 -7.98 -36.90
C MET A 701 23.81 -6.56 -36.80
N GLY A 702 24.76 -6.29 -35.89
CA GLY A 702 25.34 -4.97 -35.66
C GLY A 702 24.41 -3.99 -34.91
N LEU A 703 23.33 -4.47 -34.30
CA LEU A 703 22.32 -3.65 -33.63
C LEU A 703 22.52 -3.44 -32.13
N TYR A 704 23.44 -4.19 -31.53
CA TYR A 704 23.62 -4.20 -30.08
C TYR A 704 25.08 -4.36 -29.68
N ALA A 705 25.51 -3.53 -28.74
CA ALA A 705 26.80 -3.67 -28.04
C ALA A 705 26.57 -3.60 -26.53
N ALA A 706 27.20 -4.49 -25.76
CA ALA A 706 27.11 -4.50 -24.31
C ALA A 706 28.43 -4.91 -23.66
N ARG A 707 29.20 -3.91 -23.25
CA ARG A 707 30.49 -4.04 -22.57
C ARG A 707 30.37 -3.50 -21.16
N SER A 708 31.11 -4.08 -20.22
CA SER A 708 31.17 -3.63 -18.83
C SER A 708 32.61 -3.36 -18.44
N LEU A 709 32.82 -2.55 -17.39
CA LEU A 709 34.14 -2.43 -16.80
C LEU A 709 34.57 -3.76 -16.19
N SER A 710 35.85 -4.09 -16.37
CA SER A 710 36.45 -5.19 -15.63
C SER A 710 36.44 -4.88 -14.13
N TYR A 711 36.16 -5.90 -13.32
CA TYR A 711 36.36 -5.88 -11.87
C TYR A 711 37.73 -6.44 -11.48
N ASP A 712 38.62 -6.60 -12.46
CA ASP A 712 40.01 -6.97 -12.21
C ASP A 712 40.69 -5.91 -11.33
N GLY A 713 41.40 -6.38 -10.29
CA GLY A 713 41.97 -5.53 -9.24
C GLY A 713 40.98 -4.98 -8.20
N VAL A 714 39.67 -5.20 -8.33
CA VAL A 714 38.69 -4.82 -7.29
C VAL A 714 38.71 -5.84 -6.16
N GLU A 715 38.96 -5.36 -4.95
CA GLU A 715 38.95 -6.18 -3.74
C GLU A 715 37.58 -6.16 -3.04
N TYR A 716 37.35 -7.19 -2.24
CA TYR A 716 36.03 -7.56 -1.77
C TYR A 716 36.13 -8.19 -0.37
N GLU A 717 35.54 -7.54 0.63
CA GLU A 717 35.60 -7.98 2.03
C GLU A 717 34.20 -7.88 2.66
N LEU A 718 33.59 -9.02 3.03
CA LEU A 718 32.33 -9.00 3.77
C LEU A 718 32.59 -8.59 5.21
N VAL A 719 31.95 -7.50 5.65
CA VAL A 719 31.99 -7.07 7.05
C VAL A 719 30.75 -7.60 7.75
N GLU A 720 30.95 -8.53 8.67
CA GLU A 720 29.86 -9.09 9.47
C GLU A 720 29.70 -8.34 10.81
N HIS A 721 28.48 -7.97 11.13
CA HIS A 721 28.07 -7.50 12.45
C HIS A 721 27.39 -8.64 13.22
N GLN A 722 28.00 -9.07 14.31
CA GLN A 722 27.34 -9.96 15.26
C GLN A 722 26.41 -9.15 16.16
N LEU A 723 25.12 -9.47 16.15
CA LEU A 723 24.17 -8.80 17.03
C LEU A 723 24.54 -9.06 18.50
N THR A 724 24.62 -7.97 19.26
CA THR A 724 24.80 -8.02 20.71
C THR A 724 23.56 -8.59 21.41
N PRO A 725 23.69 -9.14 22.63
CA PRO A 725 22.53 -9.63 23.40
C PRO A 725 21.43 -8.59 23.57
N GLU A 726 21.81 -7.32 23.70
CA GLU A 726 20.90 -6.19 23.81
C GLU A 726 20.13 -5.93 22.49
N GLN A 727 20.82 -5.96 21.34
CA GLN A 727 20.17 -5.82 20.04
C GLN A 727 19.22 -6.97 19.74
N ILE A 728 19.56 -8.20 20.14
CA ILE A 728 18.67 -9.37 20.03
C ILE A 728 17.40 -9.12 20.86
N ARG A 729 17.54 -8.67 22.11
CA ARG A 729 16.41 -8.33 22.99
C ARG A 729 15.49 -7.28 22.38
N ILE A 730 16.05 -6.23 21.77
CA ILE A 730 15.30 -5.17 21.07
C ILE A 730 14.56 -5.76 19.86
N TYR A 731 15.25 -6.54 19.03
CA TYR A 731 14.68 -7.20 17.85
C TYR A 731 13.47 -8.07 18.24
N ASP A 732 13.63 -8.92 19.25
CA ASP A 732 12.59 -9.82 19.75
C ASP A 732 11.40 -9.06 20.34
N ALA A 733 11.66 -7.93 21.03
CA ALA A 733 10.59 -7.09 21.56
C ALA A 733 9.71 -6.53 20.43
N PHE A 734 10.32 -6.00 19.36
CA PHE A 734 9.56 -5.54 18.20
C PHE A 734 8.89 -6.69 17.44
N ALA A 735 9.53 -7.86 17.32
CA ALA A 735 8.92 -9.04 16.70
C ALA A 735 7.63 -9.46 17.42
N ARG A 736 7.65 -9.51 18.76
CA ARG A 736 6.44 -9.74 19.58
C ARG A 736 5.40 -8.65 19.37
N ALA A 737 5.82 -7.40 19.31
CA ALA A 737 4.90 -6.28 19.08
C ALA A 737 4.18 -6.39 17.72
N PHE A 738 4.89 -6.74 16.65
CA PHE A 738 4.27 -6.99 15.34
C PHE A 738 3.32 -8.18 15.35
N MET A 739 3.56 -9.21 16.17
CA MET A 739 2.59 -10.30 16.36
C MET A 739 1.30 -9.79 17.03
N VAL A 740 1.41 -8.93 18.06
CA VAL A 740 0.25 -8.30 18.72
C VAL A 740 -0.54 -7.45 17.73
N ILE A 741 0.13 -6.65 16.89
CA ILE A 741 -0.51 -5.84 15.85
C ILE A 741 -1.22 -6.75 14.84
N HIS A 742 -0.59 -7.85 14.41
CA HIS A 742 -1.19 -8.78 13.47
C HIS A 742 -2.49 -9.41 14.01
N ASN A 743 -2.47 -9.85 15.26
CA ASN A 743 -3.65 -10.43 15.91
C ASN A 743 -4.78 -9.40 16.07
N ASN A 744 -4.44 -8.17 16.45
CA ASN A 744 -5.41 -7.09 16.58
C ASN A 744 -5.92 -6.58 15.22
N LEU A 745 -5.15 -6.75 14.14
CA LEU A 745 -5.57 -6.34 12.80
C LEU A 745 -6.78 -7.16 12.30
N ASP A 746 -6.76 -8.47 12.49
CA ASP A 746 -7.90 -9.32 12.11
C ASP A 746 -9.14 -9.00 12.97
N ALA A 747 -8.97 -8.81 14.28
CA ALA A 747 -10.06 -8.38 15.17
C ALA A 747 -10.59 -6.99 14.81
N ALA A 748 -9.72 -6.05 14.46
CA ALA A 748 -10.12 -4.71 14.06
C ALA A 748 -10.90 -4.72 12.74
N MET A 749 -10.50 -5.52 11.75
CA MET A 749 -11.26 -5.69 10.51
C MET A 749 -12.66 -6.29 10.75
N GLN A 750 -12.82 -7.15 11.76
CA GLN A 750 -14.12 -7.65 12.17
C GLN A 750 -14.97 -6.56 12.83
N ALA A 751 -14.43 -5.85 13.81
CA ALA A 751 -15.13 -4.76 14.50
C ALA A 751 -15.49 -3.59 13.56
N ALA A 752 -14.71 -3.36 12.51
CA ALA A 752 -14.98 -2.38 11.46
C ALA A 752 -15.95 -2.86 10.37
N ASN A 753 -16.48 -4.09 10.44
CA ASN A 753 -17.30 -4.73 9.39
C ASN A 753 -16.63 -4.85 8.01
N ILE A 754 -15.30 -4.93 7.96
CA ILE A 754 -14.55 -5.27 6.73
C ILE A 754 -14.64 -6.79 6.49
N THR A 755 -14.67 -7.56 7.57
CA THR A 755 -14.89 -9.01 7.59
C THR A 755 -16.04 -9.35 8.53
N GLY A 756 -16.87 -10.33 8.16
CA GLY A 756 -17.94 -10.86 9.00
C GLY A 756 -17.61 -12.25 9.54
N THR A 757 -18.57 -12.89 10.20
CA THR A 757 -18.48 -14.26 10.71
C THR A 757 -18.27 -15.28 9.59
N ASP A 758 -18.95 -15.09 8.45
CA ASP A 758 -19.01 -16.06 7.35
C ASP A 758 -18.02 -15.73 6.21
N GLY A 759 -17.24 -14.66 6.32
CA GLY A 759 -16.27 -14.31 5.28
C GLY A 759 -15.86 -12.84 5.21
N THR A 760 -15.37 -12.43 4.04
CA THR A 760 -14.88 -11.07 3.79
C THR A 760 -15.99 -10.23 3.14
N LEU A 761 -16.44 -9.17 3.82
CA LEU A 761 -17.50 -8.27 3.35
C LEU A 761 -16.95 -7.22 2.38
N ASN A 762 -15.70 -6.79 2.58
CA ASN A 762 -15.01 -5.87 1.67
C ASN A 762 -13.58 -6.35 1.37
N ARG A 763 -13.41 -6.97 0.19
CA ARG A 763 -12.11 -7.52 -0.25
C ARG A 763 -11.06 -6.44 -0.46
N GLN A 764 -11.45 -5.28 -0.98
CA GLN A 764 -10.51 -4.18 -1.26
C GLN A 764 -9.97 -3.58 0.04
N ALA A 765 -10.85 -3.28 0.99
CA ALA A 765 -10.45 -2.76 2.31
C ALA A 765 -9.55 -3.75 3.06
N LYS A 766 -9.89 -5.04 3.04
CA LYS A 766 -9.04 -6.10 3.62
C LYS A 766 -7.66 -6.17 2.97
N ALA A 767 -7.60 -6.13 1.62
CA ALA A 767 -6.35 -6.15 0.89
C ALA A 767 -5.49 -4.91 1.19
N ALA A 768 -6.11 -3.73 1.25
CA ALA A 768 -5.44 -2.48 1.59
C ALA A 768 -4.85 -2.52 3.02
N ALA A 769 -5.64 -2.95 4.02
CA ALA A 769 -5.19 -3.06 5.41
C ALA A 769 -4.01 -4.03 5.55
N ARG A 770 -4.09 -5.23 4.93
CA ARG A 770 -2.99 -6.22 4.95
C ARG A 770 -1.75 -5.73 4.20
N SER A 771 -1.93 -5.05 3.07
CA SER A 771 -0.82 -4.51 2.29
C SER A 771 -0.08 -3.41 3.06
N ALA A 772 -0.82 -2.51 3.72
CA ALA A 772 -0.25 -1.46 4.57
C ALA A 772 0.55 -2.05 5.74
N PHE A 773 0.02 -3.08 6.41
CA PHE A 773 0.71 -3.78 7.49
C PHE A 773 2.02 -4.45 7.01
N GLU A 774 1.94 -5.27 5.96
CA GLU A 774 3.09 -6.05 5.47
C GLU A 774 4.21 -5.14 4.94
N SER A 775 3.86 -4.08 4.20
CA SER A 775 4.83 -3.10 3.70
C SER A 775 5.49 -2.29 4.82
N THR A 776 4.77 -1.98 5.89
CA THR A 776 5.33 -1.30 7.07
C THR A 776 6.28 -2.23 7.82
N LYS A 777 5.87 -3.48 8.07
CA LYS A 777 6.70 -4.51 8.72
C LYS A 777 8.04 -4.70 8.02
N GLN A 778 8.03 -4.85 6.70
CA GLN A 778 9.26 -5.03 5.91
C GLN A 778 10.20 -3.84 6.01
N ARG A 779 9.67 -2.61 5.87
CA ARG A 779 10.47 -1.38 5.99
C ARG A 779 11.07 -1.22 7.39
N PHE A 780 10.25 -1.44 8.42
CA PHE A 780 10.67 -1.34 9.81
C PHE A 780 11.86 -2.24 10.13
N PHE A 781 11.77 -3.55 9.85
CA PHE A 781 12.85 -4.48 10.19
C PHE A 781 14.13 -4.22 9.38
N ASN A 782 13.99 -3.80 8.11
CA ASN A 782 15.14 -3.38 7.31
C ASN A 782 15.85 -2.17 7.94
N HIS A 783 15.10 -1.16 8.40
CA HIS A 783 15.67 -0.01 9.11
C HIS A 783 16.28 -0.38 10.45
N LEU A 784 15.62 -1.26 11.21
CA LEU A 784 16.09 -1.73 12.51
C LEU A 784 17.44 -2.44 12.39
N ILE A 785 17.56 -3.41 11.49
CA ILE A 785 18.81 -4.16 11.25
C ILE A 785 19.91 -3.23 10.72
N THR A 786 19.56 -2.32 9.82
CA THR A 786 20.52 -1.33 9.29
C THR A 786 21.04 -0.41 10.40
N ALA A 787 20.17 0.06 11.30
CA ALA A 787 20.57 0.84 12.46
C ALA A 787 21.47 0.03 13.41
N MET A 788 21.18 -1.25 13.66
CA MET A 788 21.99 -2.11 14.54
C MET A 788 23.42 -2.30 14.04
N LYS A 789 23.61 -2.58 12.74
CA LYS A 789 24.95 -2.81 12.17
C LYS A 789 25.76 -1.55 11.90
N THR A 790 25.18 -0.36 12.08
CA THR A 790 25.87 0.93 11.85
C THR A 790 27.04 1.14 12.80
N VAL A 791 27.00 0.59 14.02
CA VAL A 791 28.13 0.64 14.96
C VAL A 791 29.39 -0.05 14.42
N THR A 792 29.24 -1.17 13.71
CA THR A 792 30.37 -1.85 13.07
C THR A 792 30.87 -1.04 11.88
N LEU A 793 29.97 -0.45 11.08
CA LEU A 793 30.34 0.44 9.99
C LEU A 793 31.21 1.61 10.49
N ILE A 794 30.79 2.29 11.56
CA ILE A 794 31.52 3.43 12.14
C ILE A 794 32.95 3.02 12.50
N ARG A 795 33.13 1.90 13.21
CA ARG A 795 34.45 1.37 13.56
C ARG A 795 35.31 1.05 12.33
N SER A 796 34.71 0.49 11.28
CA SER A 796 35.43 0.20 10.04
C SER A 796 35.85 1.48 9.30
N ILE A 797 35.01 2.52 9.29
CA ILE A 797 35.34 3.83 8.71
C ILE A 797 36.51 4.47 9.48
N GLU A 798 36.49 4.46 10.81
CA GLU A 798 37.57 5.03 11.63
C GLU A 798 38.93 4.40 11.32
N ARG A 799 38.97 3.06 11.20
CA ARG A 799 40.17 2.32 10.78
C ARG A 799 40.64 2.78 9.40
N ASP A 800 39.75 2.85 8.43
CA ASP A 800 40.14 3.21 7.06
C ASP A 800 40.61 4.67 6.94
N LEU A 801 40.02 5.56 7.73
CA LEU A 801 40.47 6.95 7.78
C LEU A 801 41.87 7.06 8.38
N ALA A 802 42.19 6.26 9.41
CA ALA A 802 43.53 6.18 9.99
C ALA A 802 44.56 5.61 8.99
N GLU A 803 44.15 4.68 8.13
CA GLU A 803 44.96 4.12 7.04
C GLU A 803 45.12 5.08 5.83
N GLY A 804 44.48 6.25 5.85
CA GLY A 804 44.60 7.24 4.77
C GLY A 804 43.61 7.05 3.61
N HIS A 805 42.64 6.14 3.73
CA HIS A 805 41.62 5.87 2.72
C HIS A 805 40.43 6.86 2.78
N SER A 806 39.53 6.82 1.79
CA SER A 806 38.26 7.56 1.80
C SER A 806 37.08 6.59 1.82
N ALA A 807 36.11 6.85 2.69
CA ALA A 807 34.94 6.00 2.86
C ALA A 807 33.77 6.49 2.01
N VAL A 808 33.11 5.57 1.31
CA VAL A 808 31.88 5.84 0.54
C VAL A 808 30.79 4.89 1.02
N ILE A 809 29.70 5.42 1.56
CA ILE A 809 28.59 4.66 2.14
C ILE A 809 27.37 4.74 1.23
N GLN A 810 26.92 3.58 0.75
CA GLN A 810 25.68 3.44 0.00
C GLN A 810 24.54 3.00 0.92
N LEU A 811 23.46 3.78 0.93
CA LEU A 811 22.21 3.45 1.62
C LEU A 811 20.99 3.79 0.76
N VAL A 812 19.84 3.19 1.06
CA VAL A 812 18.60 3.45 0.30
C VAL A 812 17.67 4.35 1.10
N SER A 813 17.54 4.09 2.39
CA SER A 813 16.59 4.74 3.28
C SER A 813 17.24 5.88 4.05
N THR A 814 16.90 7.12 3.70
CA THR A 814 17.48 8.33 4.31
C THR A 814 16.74 8.83 5.55
N GLY A 815 15.56 8.27 5.86
CA GLY A 815 14.70 8.75 6.96
C GLY A 815 13.96 10.06 6.65
N GLU A 816 14.14 10.65 5.46
CA GLU A 816 13.63 11.99 5.10
C GLU A 816 12.13 12.16 5.34
N ALA A 817 11.29 11.29 4.77
CA ALA A 817 9.84 11.40 4.89
C ALA A 817 9.35 11.29 6.33
N LEU A 818 10.03 10.50 7.16
CA LEU A 818 9.72 10.39 8.59
C LEU A 818 10.12 11.68 9.32
N THR A 819 11.34 12.17 9.08
CA THR A 819 11.82 13.43 9.65
C THR A 819 10.90 14.60 9.27
N GLU A 820 10.54 14.75 7.99
CA GLU A 820 9.68 15.85 7.54
C GLU A 820 8.28 15.80 8.18
N ARG A 821 7.69 14.62 8.28
CA ARG A 821 6.38 14.45 8.92
C ARG A 821 6.41 14.85 10.40
N ARG A 822 7.42 14.40 11.16
CA ARG A 822 7.53 14.75 12.58
C ARG A 822 7.90 16.22 12.78
N LEU A 823 8.72 16.81 11.91
CA LEU A 823 9.02 18.25 11.95
C LEU A 823 7.80 19.11 11.62
N ALA A 824 6.82 18.61 10.86
CA ALA A 824 5.59 19.33 10.57
C ALA A 824 4.65 19.47 11.78
N GLU A 825 4.84 18.62 12.81
CA GLU A 825 4.09 18.67 14.07
C GLU A 825 4.72 19.64 15.09
N ILE A 826 5.89 20.23 14.77
CA ILE A 826 6.69 21.06 15.68
C ILE A 826 6.77 22.50 15.14
N SER A 827 6.59 23.47 16.03
CA SER A 827 6.82 24.89 15.68
C SER A 827 8.28 25.12 15.28
N PRO A 828 8.57 25.89 14.22
CA PRO A 828 9.94 26.24 13.84
C PRO A 828 10.78 26.88 14.97
N GLU A 829 10.15 27.46 15.98
CA GLU A 829 10.81 28.03 17.16
C GLU A 829 11.53 26.97 18.01
N ASP A 830 11.00 25.75 18.06
CA ASP A 830 11.53 24.63 18.85
C ASP A 830 12.59 23.81 18.08
N TRP A 831 12.89 24.18 16.83
CA TRP A 831 13.84 23.43 15.99
C TRP A 831 15.28 23.44 16.50
N ASN A 832 15.60 24.31 17.46
CA ASN A 832 16.92 24.39 18.09
C ASN A 832 17.06 23.51 19.36
N ASP A 833 15.96 22.91 19.84
CA ASP A 833 15.95 21.98 20.98
C ASP A 833 14.88 20.88 20.78
N LEU A 834 15.14 19.96 19.84
CA LEU A 834 14.24 18.85 19.54
C LEU A 834 14.26 17.80 20.65
N ARG A 835 13.08 17.51 21.22
CA ARG A 835 12.84 16.41 22.16
C ARG A 835 12.00 15.27 21.56
N ILE A 836 11.99 15.15 20.24
CA ILE A 836 11.20 14.13 19.55
C ILE A 836 12.02 12.90 19.17
N ASP A 837 11.33 11.77 19.13
CA ASP A 837 11.86 10.54 18.60
C ASP A 837 11.76 10.56 17.06
N VAL A 838 12.90 10.41 16.38
CA VAL A 838 13.00 10.27 14.91
C VAL A 838 13.51 8.88 14.51
N THR A 839 13.33 7.89 15.37
CA THR A 839 13.79 6.51 15.16
C THR A 839 12.81 5.67 14.34
N PRO A 840 13.23 4.48 13.86
CA PRO A 840 12.36 3.57 13.13
C PRO A 840 11.09 3.16 13.88
N ARG A 841 11.05 3.28 15.22
CA ARG A 841 9.86 3.04 16.04
C ARG A 841 8.65 3.83 15.52
N GLU A 842 8.90 5.04 15.05
CA GLU A 842 7.90 5.94 14.48
C GLU A 842 7.23 5.42 13.21
N TYR A 843 7.85 4.52 12.44
CA TYR A 843 7.17 3.88 11.31
C TYR A 843 5.99 3.01 11.75
N VAL A 844 6.12 2.34 12.90
CA VAL A 844 5.05 1.48 13.45
C VAL A 844 3.96 2.35 14.06
N LEU A 845 4.32 3.37 14.82
CA LEU A 845 3.36 4.33 15.39
C LEU A 845 2.60 5.06 14.28
N GLY A 846 3.31 5.56 13.26
CA GLY A 846 2.68 6.20 12.12
C GLY A 846 1.78 5.28 11.30
N TYR A 847 2.06 3.98 11.23
CA TYR A 847 1.13 3.00 10.67
C TYR A 847 -0.13 2.85 11.53
N LEU A 848 0.04 2.74 12.85
CA LEU A 848 -1.11 2.61 13.75
C LEU A 848 -2.01 3.83 13.67
N GLU A 849 -1.45 5.03 13.73
CA GLU A 849 -2.18 6.30 13.69
C GLU A 849 -2.99 6.49 12.39
N HIS A 850 -2.40 6.17 11.22
CA HIS A 850 -2.95 6.60 9.93
C HIS A 850 -3.39 5.48 8.99
N SER A 851 -2.99 4.24 9.24
CA SER A 851 -3.24 3.11 8.31
C SER A 851 -3.91 1.92 8.98
N PHE A 852 -3.97 1.87 10.31
CA PHE A 852 -4.74 0.85 11.00
C PHE A 852 -6.24 1.02 10.70
N PRO A 853 -6.98 -0.07 10.42
CA PRO A 853 -8.36 0.02 9.94
C PRO A 853 -9.32 0.44 11.06
N VAL A 854 -9.47 1.75 11.25
CA VAL A 854 -10.37 2.33 12.26
C VAL A 854 -11.69 2.84 11.71
N GLN A 855 -11.81 2.96 10.38
CA GLN A 855 -13.05 3.43 9.74
C GLN A 855 -14.14 2.36 9.82
N LEU A 856 -15.35 2.76 10.22
CA LEU A 856 -16.52 1.90 10.27
C LEU A 856 -17.08 1.65 8.86
N TYR A 857 -17.47 0.40 8.61
CA TYR A 857 -18.22 0.00 7.42
C TYR A 857 -19.63 -0.45 7.83
N GLU A 858 -20.60 -0.24 6.94
CA GLU A 858 -21.96 -0.76 7.08
C GLU A 858 -22.17 -1.93 6.12
N PRO A 859 -22.68 -3.07 6.61
CA PRO A 859 -23.09 -4.17 5.74
C PRO A 859 -24.27 -3.79 4.84
N TYR A 860 -24.31 -4.28 3.61
CA TYR A 860 -25.47 -4.16 2.72
C TYR A 860 -25.58 -5.37 1.77
N SER A 861 -26.79 -5.68 1.34
CA SER A 861 -27.05 -6.66 0.27
C SER A 861 -27.31 -5.95 -1.05
N ASP A 862 -26.82 -6.51 -2.16
CA ASP A 862 -27.01 -5.96 -3.51
C ASP A 862 -28.21 -6.58 -4.26
N GLY A 863 -29.05 -7.34 -3.57
CA GLY A 863 -30.17 -8.10 -4.14
C GLY A 863 -29.81 -9.54 -4.52
N SER A 864 -28.51 -9.89 -4.54
CA SER A 864 -28.07 -11.29 -4.41
C SER A 864 -27.98 -11.63 -2.92
N ASP A 865 -28.13 -12.90 -2.52
CA ASP A 865 -28.00 -13.37 -1.12
C ASP A 865 -26.59 -13.13 -0.50
N HIS A 866 -25.71 -12.38 -1.19
CA HIS A 866 -24.38 -12.01 -0.71
C HIS A 866 -24.41 -10.68 0.05
N VAL A 867 -23.68 -10.64 1.17
CA VAL A 867 -23.52 -9.44 1.99
C VAL A 867 -22.16 -8.80 1.72
N TYR A 868 -22.18 -7.52 1.38
CA TYR A 868 -21.01 -6.66 1.20
C TYR A 868 -20.93 -5.62 2.30
N SER A 869 -19.86 -4.84 2.36
CA SER A 869 -19.82 -3.66 3.23
C SER A 869 -19.22 -2.42 2.55
N ARG A 870 -19.73 -1.25 2.92
CA ARG A 870 -19.33 0.05 2.37
C ARG A 870 -18.93 1.03 3.48
N PRO A 871 -17.99 1.96 3.23
CA PRO A 871 -17.50 2.90 4.24
C PRO A 871 -18.60 3.85 4.68
N VAL A 872 -18.69 4.10 5.99
CA VAL A 872 -19.67 4.99 6.60
C VAL A 872 -19.13 6.42 6.68
N PHE A 873 -19.98 7.40 6.34
CA PHE A 873 -19.71 8.83 6.49
C PHE A 873 -20.87 9.53 7.21
N HIS A 874 -20.53 10.50 8.06
CA HIS A 874 -21.48 11.40 8.73
C HIS A 874 -20.98 12.84 8.51
N ASP A 875 -21.82 13.71 7.94
CA ASP A 875 -21.47 15.09 7.56
C ASP A 875 -20.16 15.20 6.75
N GLY A 876 -19.95 14.27 5.81
CA GLY A 876 -18.76 14.21 4.96
C GLY A 876 -17.48 13.74 5.67
N LYS A 877 -17.55 13.38 6.96
CA LYS A 877 -16.42 12.81 7.72
C LYS A 877 -16.59 11.30 7.88
N PRO A 878 -15.50 10.52 7.81
CA PRO A 878 -15.59 9.08 8.05
C PRO A 878 -15.99 8.82 9.51
N VAL A 879 -16.93 7.90 9.72
CA VAL A 879 -17.28 7.42 11.06
C VAL A 879 -16.23 6.38 11.48
N LEU A 880 -15.74 6.47 12.72
CA LEU A 880 -14.73 5.56 13.24
C LEU A 880 -15.39 4.53 14.15
N SER A 881 -14.95 3.27 14.04
CA SER A 881 -15.32 2.23 15.01
C SER A 881 -14.55 2.48 16.31
N ARG A 882 -15.26 2.78 17.39
CA ARG A 882 -14.63 3.11 18.69
C ARG A 882 -13.85 1.94 19.27
N GLU A 883 -14.32 0.72 19.04
CA GLU A 883 -13.60 -0.49 19.45
C GLU A 883 -12.23 -0.58 18.76
N THR A 884 -12.19 -0.35 17.44
CA THR A 884 -10.93 -0.37 16.70
C THR A 884 -9.99 0.77 17.09
N VAL A 885 -10.53 1.95 17.40
CA VAL A 885 -9.78 3.09 17.93
C VAL A 885 -9.16 2.73 19.28
N ALA A 886 -9.93 2.17 20.21
CA ALA A 886 -9.42 1.75 21.52
C ALA A 886 -8.32 0.67 21.39
N ARG A 887 -8.49 -0.29 20.48
CA ARG A 887 -7.46 -1.30 20.18
C ARG A 887 -6.18 -0.68 19.63
N ARG A 888 -6.32 0.27 18.70
CA ARG A 888 -5.19 1.04 18.16
C ARG A 888 -4.45 1.77 19.28
N ASP A 889 -5.18 2.52 20.09
CA ASP A 889 -4.59 3.39 21.11
C ASP A 889 -3.88 2.57 22.21
N ALA A 890 -4.46 1.44 22.62
CA ALA A 890 -3.81 0.50 23.54
C ALA A 890 -2.51 -0.09 22.97
N MET A 891 -2.46 -0.39 21.66
CA MET A 891 -1.22 -0.82 21.02
C MET A 891 -0.19 0.29 20.93
N ILE A 892 -0.61 1.53 20.63
CA ILE A 892 0.28 2.70 20.60
C ILE A 892 0.94 2.88 21.97
N GLU A 893 0.18 2.82 23.06
CA GLU A 893 0.70 2.93 24.43
C GLU A 893 1.77 1.87 24.72
N GLN A 894 1.52 0.61 24.38
CA GLN A 894 2.48 -0.48 24.58
C GLN A 894 3.76 -0.32 23.74
N LEU A 895 3.63 0.16 22.51
CA LEU A 895 4.75 0.31 21.56
C LEU A 895 5.60 1.53 21.85
N ALA A 896 5.01 2.61 22.38
CA ALA A 896 5.72 3.83 22.75
C ALA A 896 6.76 3.59 23.87
N ALA A 897 6.64 2.50 24.63
CA ALA A 897 7.59 2.10 25.66
C ALA A 897 8.81 1.31 25.12
N LEU A 898 8.80 0.88 23.85
CA LEU A 898 9.89 0.06 23.29
C LEU A 898 11.16 0.90 23.00
N PRO A 899 12.37 0.32 23.08
CA PRO A 899 13.62 1.05 22.84
C PRO A 899 13.69 1.66 21.44
N ALA A 900 14.19 2.89 21.37
CA ALA A 900 14.35 3.67 20.14
C ALA A 900 15.81 3.57 19.64
N LEU A 901 16.01 3.15 18.39
CA LEU A 901 17.35 3.08 17.77
C LEU A 901 17.50 4.18 16.69
N PRO A 902 18.47 5.10 16.79
CA PRO A 902 18.67 6.14 15.77
C PRO A 902 18.84 5.57 14.37
N GLY A 903 18.33 6.27 13.35
CA GLY A 903 18.53 5.90 11.96
C GLY A 903 20.01 5.88 11.59
N ALA A 904 20.41 5.01 10.67
CA ALA A 904 21.82 4.80 10.31
C ALA A 904 22.53 6.09 9.84
N LEU A 905 21.87 6.89 8.99
CA LEU A 905 22.43 8.16 8.53
C LEU A 905 22.63 9.17 9.66
N ASP A 906 21.67 9.24 10.60
CA ASP A 906 21.78 10.14 11.75
C ASP A 906 22.90 9.68 12.69
N GLN A 907 23.09 8.37 12.91
CA GLN A 907 24.23 7.84 13.65
C GLN A 907 25.57 8.25 13.03
N ILE A 908 25.70 8.13 11.70
CA ILE A 908 26.92 8.51 10.97
C ILE A 908 27.20 10.02 11.11
N ILE A 909 26.18 10.86 10.86
CA ILE A 909 26.33 12.33 10.93
C ILE A 909 26.61 12.79 12.37
N GLN A 910 25.94 12.21 13.37
CA GLN A 910 26.15 12.58 14.77
C GLN A 910 27.52 12.14 15.29
N HIS A 911 28.07 11.03 14.79
CA HIS A 911 29.38 10.53 15.19
C HIS A 911 30.54 11.31 14.55
N PHE A 912 30.53 11.46 13.22
CA PHE A 912 31.65 12.08 12.48
C PHE A 912 31.52 13.60 12.30
N GLY A 913 30.33 14.15 12.53
CA GLY A 913 30.03 15.55 12.29
C GLY A 913 29.78 15.86 10.81
N THR A 914 29.15 17.01 10.58
CA THR A 914 28.77 17.48 9.24
C THR A 914 29.95 18.01 8.43
N ASP A 915 31.05 18.39 9.10
CA ASP A 915 32.28 18.87 8.47
C ASP A 915 33.08 17.74 7.83
N SER A 916 33.03 16.52 8.39
CA SER A 916 33.76 15.35 7.87
C SER A 916 32.96 14.55 6.83
N VAL A 917 31.62 14.66 6.86
CA VAL A 917 30.70 13.84 6.06
C VAL A 917 30.10 14.66 4.91
N ALA A 918 30.38 14.21 3.69
CA ALA A 918 29.74 14.64 2.46
C ALA A 918 28.40 13.92 2.28
N GLU A 919 27.30 14.60 2.61
CA GLU A 919 25.96 14.03 2.50
C GLU A 919 25.39 14.21 1.08
N VAL A 920 25.29 13.15 0.28
CA VAL A 920 24.73 13.16 -1.07
C VAL A 920 23.39 12.40 -1.10
N THR A 921 22.46 12.87 -0.27
CA THR A 921 21.12 12.28 -0.07
C THR A 921 20.01 13.18 -0.61
N GLY A 922 18.78 12.66 -0.66
CA GLY A 922 17.57 13.45 -0.97
C GLY A 922 17.18 14.48 0.08
N ARG A 923 17.68 14.35 1.33
CA ARG A 923 17.23 15.11 2.52
C ARG A 923 17.29 16.61 2.32
N SER A 924 16.13 17.26 2.38
CA SER A 924 16.00 18.72 2.49
C SER A 924 16.44 19.27 3.85
N ARG A 925 16.28 18.46 4.92
CA ARG A 925 16.63 18.79 6.31
C ARG A 925 17.26 17.60 7.02
N ARG A 926 18.12 17.87 8.00
CA ARG A 926 18.74 16.87 8.87
C ARG A 926 18.67 17.30 10.33
N VAL A 927 18.75 16.33 11.24
CA VAL A 927 18.85 16.57 12.68
C VAL A 927 20.30 16.34 13.11
N VAL A 928 20.93 17.37 13.65
CA VAL A 928 22.33 17.34 14.11
C VAL A 928 22.41 17.50 15.61
N ARG A 929 23.47 16.97 16.22
CA ARG A 929 23.74 17.13 17.65
C ARG A 929 24.62 18.37 17.87
N LYS A 930 24.17 19.30 18.72
CA LYS A 930 24.91 20.50 19.17
C LYS A 930 25.04 20.45 20.69
N GLY A 931 26.16 19.92 21.19
CA GLY A 931 26.30 19.58 22.60
C GLY A 931 25.34 18.46 23.00
N ASP A 932 24.54 18.67 24.05
CA ASP A 932 23.53 17.70 24.51
C ASP A 932 22.16 17.84 23.79
N ARG A 933 22.01 18.81 22.88
CA ARG A 933 20.74 19.11 22.20
C ARG A 933 20.73 18.66 20.75
N LEU A 934 19.54 18.37 20.24
CA LEU A 934 19.29 18.08 18.82
C LEU A 934 18.72 19.33 18.13
N ALA A 935 19.28 19.71 16.99
CA ALA A 935 18.85 20.87 16.22
C ALA A 935 18.61 20.51 14.74
N VAL A 936 17.65 21.19 14.11
CA VAL A 936 17.35 21.03 12.68
C VAL A 936 18.27 21.92 11.84
N GLU A 937 18.91 21.33 10.83
CA GLU A 937 19.63 22.07 9.80
C GLU A 937 18.96 21.89 8.44
N SER A 938 18.66 23.01 7.79
CA SER A 938 18.17 23.02 6.41
C SER A 938 19.33 22.93 5.43
N ARG A 939 19.14 22.14 4.36
CA ARG A 939 20.14 21.94 3.32
C ARG A 939 19.71 22.67 2.04
N PRO A 940 20.59 23.43 1.38
CA PRO A 940 20.24 24.09 0.12
C PRO A 940 19.96 23.07 -0.99
N ALA A 941 19.19 23.45 -2.01
CA ALA A 941 18.90 22.56 -3.15
C ALA A 941 20.18 22.09 -3.89
N ALA A 942 21.24 22.89 -3.83
CA ALA A 942 22.55 22.56 -4.39
C ALA A 942 23.46 21.73 -3.44
N ALA A 943 22.97 21.33 -2.25
CA ALA A 943 23.80 20.65 -1.24
C ALA A 943 24.48 19.40 -1.79
N SER A 944 23.76 18.54 -2.52
CA SER A 944 24.37 17.33 -3.10
C SER A 944 25.53 17.63 -4.05
N LEU A 945 25.52 18.77 -4.75
CA LEU A 945 26.60 19.19 -5.64
C LEU A 945 27.81 19.68 -4.83
N ILE A 946 27.56 20.57 -3.87
CA ILE A 946 28.60 21.13 -2.98
C ILE A 946 29.30 20.01 -2.19
N GLU A 947 28.53 19.09 -1.63
CA GLU A 947 29.05 17.96 -0.83
C GLU A 947 29.86 16.98 -1.70
N THR A 948 29.43 16.74 -2.95
CA THR A 948 30.20 15.92 -3.90
C THR A 948 31.54 16.58 -4.22
N GLN A 949 31.54 17.88 -4.49
CA GLN A 949 32.75 18.63 -4.78
C GLN A 949 33.71 18.62 -3.58
N ALA A 950 33.20 18.87 -2.37
CA ALA A 950 34.00 18.83 -1.15
C ALA A 950 34.66 17.46 -0.91
N PHE A 951 33.99 16.36 -1.29
CA PHE A 951 34.59 15.02 -1.24
C PHE A 951 35.68 14.81 -2.30
N MET A 952 35.43 15.25 -3.54
CA MET A 952 36.39 15.12 -4.65
C MET A 952 37.62 16.02 -4.48
N ASP A 953 37.48 17.14 -3.76
CA ASP A 953 38.55 18.08 -3.42
C ASP A 953 39.37 17.67 -2.17
N ASP A 954 39.11 16.48 -1.61
CA ASP A 954 39.72 15.94 -0.37
C ASP A 954 39.42 16.77 0.90
N ALA A 955 38.47 17.73 0.83
CA ALA A 955 38.02 18.50 1.99
C ALA A 955 37.17 17.65 2.96
N LYS A 956 36.43 16.67 2.43
CA LYS A 956 35.70 15.67 3.21
C LYS A 956 36.12 14.26 2.78
N ARG A 957 36.35 13.38 3.76
CA ARG A 957 36.85 12.01 3.49
C ARG A 957 35.80 10.91 3.63
N ILE A 958 34.60 11.25 4.10
CA ILE A 958 33.47 10.34 4.20
C ILE A 958 32.38 10.86 3.26
N LEU A 959 31.85 10.02 2.38
CA LEU A 959 30.70 10.35 1.54
C LEU A 959 29.56 9.37 1.77
N VAL A 960 28.36 9.86 2.02
CA VAL A 960 27.15 9.03 2.15
C VAL A 960 26.20 9.37 1.03
N PHE A 961 25.72 8.39 0.27
CA PHE A 961 24.77 8.65 -0.83
C PHE A 961 23.56 7.72 -0.83
N SER A 962 22.47 8.24 -1.39
CA SER A 962 21.25 7.50 -1.74
C SER A 962 20.99 7.58 -3.25
N ASP A 963 20.11 6.75 -3.80
CA ASP A 963 19.81 6.82 -5.24
C ASP A 963 19.30 8.21 -5.69
N ALA A 964 18.41 8.81 -4.89
CA ALA A 964 17.84 10.13 -5.14
C ALA A 964 18.88 11.26 -5.16
N GLY A 965 19.82 11.25 -4.21
CA GLY A 965 20.90 12.23 -4.14
C GLY A 965 22.03 11.93 -5.13
N GLY A 966 22.35 10.66 -5.33
CA GLY A 966 23.48 10.21 -6.12
C GLY A 966 23.27 10.28 -7.62
N THR A 967 22.04 10.25 -8.15
CA THR A 967 21.77 10.27 -9.60
C THR A 967 22.64 11.29 -10.36
N GLY A 968 23.38 10.82 -11.37
CA GLY A 968 24.34 11.61 -12.17
C GLY A 968 25.75 11.80 -11.58
N ARG A 969 26.02 11.33 -10.36
CA ARG A 969 27.31 11.57 -9.69
C ARG A 969 28.24 10.36 -9.70
N SER A 970 29.53 10.65 -9.77
CA SER A 970 30.63 9.68 -9.68
C SER A 970 31.57 10.07 -8.53
N TYR A 971 32.07 9.07 -7.80
CA TYR A 971 32.87 9.24 -6.57
C TYR A 971 34.17 8.41 -6.60
N HIS A 972 34.51 7.83 -7.75
CA HIS A 972 35.77 7.11 -7.97
C HIS A 972 37.00 7.97 -7.67
N ALA A 973 38.15 7.34 -7.46
CA ALA A 973 39.43 8.02 -7.29
C ALA A 973 39.92 8.55 -8.65
N GLU A 974 39.26 9.57 -9.19
CA GLU A 974 39.53 10.12 -10.52
C GLU A 974 40.94 10.72 -10.61
N LEU A 975 41.66 10.46 -11.72
CA LEU A 975 43.02 10.97 -11.93
C LEU A 975 43.12 12.50 -11.99
N SER A 976 42.07 13.20 -12.41
CA SER A 976 42.01 14.67 -12.44
C SER A 976 41.58 15.29 -11.11
N ALA A 977 41.04 14.51 -10.17
CA ALA A 977 40.59 15.03 -8.87
C ALA A 977 41.76 15.16 -7.87
N ALA A 978 41.58 15.99 -6.85
CA ALA A 978 42.54 16.12 -5.75
C ALA A 978 42.49 14.87 -4.85
N ASN A 979 41.30 14.39 -4.51
CA ASN A 979 41.14 13.18 -3.72
C ASN A 979 41.33 11.94 -4.59
N ARG A 980 42.56 11.39 -4.61
CA ARG A 980 42.92 10.15 -5.32
C ARG A 980 43.04 8.92 -4.41
N ARG A 981 42.61 9.04 -3.15
CA ARG A 981 42.72 7.99 -2.12
C ARG A 981 41.92 6.75 -2.49
N LEU A 982 42.34 5.57 -1.98
CA LEU A 982 41.57 4.34 -2.10
C LEU A 982 40.13 4.56 -1.62
N ARG A 983 39.17 4.15 -2.45
CA ARG A 983 37.74 4.20 -2.12
C ARG A 983 37.35 2.91 -1.42
N VAL A 984 37.08 2.99 -0.12
CA VAL A 984 36.43 1.89 0.60
C VAL A 984 34.93 2.13 0.53
N HIS A 985 34.27 1.35 -0.33
CA HIS A 985 32.84 1.48 -0.58
C HIS A 985 32.06 0.49 0.27
N TYR A 986 31.36 1.03 1.26
CA TYR A 986 30.46 0.33 2.16
C TYR A 986 29.06 0.21 1.58
N LEU A 987 28.67 -1.02 1.24
CA LEU A 987 27.28 -1.32 0.87
C LEU A 987 26.50 -1.61 2.15
N LEU A 988 26.03 -0.54 2.80
CA LEU A 988 25.31 -0.61 4.08
C LEU A 988 23.87 -1.13 3.88
N GLU A 989 23.16 -0.57 2.91
CA GLU A 989 21.81 -1.00 2.56
C GLU A 989 21.71 -1.20 1.04
N PRO A 990 21.61 -2.44 0.54
CA PRO A 990 21.59 -2.69 -0.90
C PRO A 990 20.28 -2.30 -1.60
N GLY A 991 19.17 -2.19 -0.86
CA GLY A 991 17.84 -1.99 -1.43
C GLY A 991 17.23 -3.24 -2.09
N TRP A 992 15.95 -3.18 -2.44
CA TRP A 992 15.18 -4.34 -2.94
C TRP A 992 15.52 -4.78 -4.37
N LYS A 993 16.21 -3.94 -5.15
CA LYS A 993 16.55 -4.20 -6.56
C LYS A 993 18.06 -4.34 -6.70
N ALA A 994 18.52 -5.53 -7.12
CA ALA A 994 19.94 -5.81 -7.31
C ALA A 994 20.59 -4.84 -8.32
N ASP A 995 19.88 -4.48 -9.39
CA ASP A 995 20.39 -3.54 -10.41
C ASP A 995 20.72 -2.17 -9.81
N ALA A 996 19.89 -1.66 -8.89
CA ALA A 996 20.13 -0.39 -8.21
C ALA A 996 21.36 -0.46 -7.28
N ALA A 997 21.56 -1.60 -6.61
CA ALA A 997 22.74 -1.85 -5.81
C ALA A 997 24.02 -1.79 -6.66
N ILE A 998 24.05 -2.51 -7.77
CA ILE A 998 25.19 -2.58 -8.72
C ILE A 998 25.45 -1.20 -9.36
N GLN A 999 24.40 -0.46 -9.74
CA GLN A 999 24.55 0.92 -10.22
C GLN A 999 25.24 1.82 -9.20
N GLY A 1000 24.95 1.62 -7.90
CA GLY A 1000 25.63 2.30 -6.80
C GLY A 1000 27.12 1.95 -6.72
N LEU A 1001 27.49 0.67 -6.81
CA LEU A 1001 28.90 0.23 -6.85
C LEU A 1001 29.65 0.86 -8.03
N GLY A 1002 29.00 0.97 -9.18
CA GLY A 1002 29.51 1.66 -10.37
C GLY A 1002 29.76 3.16 -10.19
N ARG A 1003 29.42 3.77 -9.04
CA ARG A 1003 29.76 5.17 -8.76
C ARG A 1003 31.19 5.33 -8.27
N THR A 1004 31.78 4.30 -7.67
CA THR A 1004 33.17 4.31 -7.19
C THR A 1004 34.12 3.47 -8.05
N ASN A 1005 33.60 2.59 -8.91
CA ASN A 1005 34.37 1.89 -9.93
C ASN A 1005 34.05 2.47 -11.32
N ARG A 1006 34.94 3.29 -11.87
CA ARG A 1006 34.75 4.04 -13.12
C ARG A 1006 36.01 4.02 -13.96
N THR A 1007 35.89 4.50 -15.20
CA THR A 1007 37.05 4.74 -16.06
C THR A 1007 37.87 5.93 -15.55
N ASN A 1008 39.14 6.01 -15.93
CA ASN A 1008 40.04 7.12 -15.52
C ASN A 1008 40.30 7.19 -13.99
N GLN A 1009 40.20 6.06 -13.28
CA GLN A 1009 40.51 5.97 -11.85
C GLN A 1009 42.00 5.70 -11.60
N ALA A 1010 42.58 6.33 -10.58
CA ALA A 1010 43.94 6.12 -10.10
C ALA A 1010 44.16 4.69 -9.60
N GLN A 1011 43.13 4.11 -8.99
CA GLN A 1011 43.13 2.74 -8.45
C GLN A 1011 41.69 2.22 -8.29
N PRO A 1012 41.47 0.90 -8.37
CA PRO A 1012 40.17 0.27 -8.13
C PRO A 1012 39.70 0.41 -6.66
N PRO A 1013 38.38 0.43 -6.40
CA PRO A 1013 37.85 0.49 -5.04
C PRO A 1013 37.95 -0.86 -4.30
N LEU A 1014 37.86 -0.79 -2.98
CA LEU A 1014 37.58 -1.93 -2.09
C LEU A 1014 36.09 -1.93 -1.75
N PHE A 1015 35.37 -3.01 -2.08
CA PHE A 1015 33.95 -3.15 -1.75
C PHE A 1015 33.74 -3.92 -0.45
N ARG A 1016 33.03 -3.29 0.51
CA ARG A 1016 32.66 -3.85 1.81
C ARG A 1016 31.15 -3.90 2.03
N PRO A 1017 30.44 -4.95 1.60
CA PRO A 1017 29.08 -5.19 2.02
C PRO A 1017 29.04 -5.44 3.51
N ILE A 1018 28.03 -4.88 4.18
CA ILE A 1018 27.82 -5.08 5.60
C ILE A 1018 26.57 -5.92 5.81
N ALA A 1019 26.70 -7.01 6.54
CA ALA A 1019 25.60 -7.90 6.90
C ALA A 1019 25.58 -8.16 8.40
N THR A 1020 24.41 -8.42 8.97
CA THR A 1020 24.29 -9.02 10.29
C THR A 1020 24.38 -10.54 10.23
N ASP A 1021 24.49 -11.18 11.39
CA ASP A 1021 24.33 -12.62 11.56
C ASP A 1021 22.88 -13.12 11.35
N VAL A 1022 21.92 -12.22 11.11
CA VAL A 1022 20.54 -12.56 10.72
C VAL A 1022 20.52 -13.22 9.33
N LYS A 1023 20.21 -14.52 9.30
CA LYS A 1023 20.28 -15.35 8.09
C LYS A 1023 19.42 -14.84 6.93
N ALA A 1024 18.29 -14.18 7.22
CA ALA A 1024 17.41 -13.60 6.20
C ALA A 1024 18.10 -12.48 5.40
N GLU A 1025 18.88 -11.63 6.06
CA GLU A 1025 19.61 -10.54 5.42
C GLU A 1025 20.75 -11.07 4.53
N LYS A 1026 21.53 -12.04 5.04
CA LYS A 1026 22.60 -12.70 4.27
C LYS A 1026 22.09 -13.32 2.97
N ARG A 1027 20.90 -13.93 3.00
CA ARG A 1027 20.27 -14.50 1.80
C ARG A 1027 20.01 -13.43 0.75
N PHE A 1028 19.54 -12.26 1.14
CA PHE A 1028 19.26 -11.16 0.21
C PHE A 1028 20.54 -10.62 -0.45
N LEU A 1029 21.60 -10.40 0.34
CA LEU A 1029 22.92 -10.03 -0.18
C LEU A 1029 23.50 -11.09 -1.13
N SER A 1030 23.26 -12.39 -0.86
CA SER A 1030 23.71 -13.48 -1.75
C SER A 1030 23.06 -13.44 -3.14
N THR A 1031 21.88 -12.86 -3.28
CA THR A 1031 21.22 -12.68 -4.58
C THR A 1031 21.93 -11.59 -5.38
N ILE A 1032 22.34 -10.50 -4.72
CA ILE A 1032 23.08 -9.41 -5.35
C ILE A 1032 24.47 -9.87 -5.77
N ALA A 1033 25.17 -10.63 -4.91
CA ALA A 1033 26.45 -11.24 -5.25
C ALA A 1033 26.35 -12.20 -6.45
N ARG A 1034 25.19 -12.85 -6.64
CA ARG A 1034 24.90 -13.71 -7.80
C ARG A 1034 24.49 -12.95 -9.06
N ALA A 1035 23.89 -11.77 -8.92
CA ALA A 1035 23.20 -11.05 -10.00
C ALA A 1035 24.12 -10.42 -11.04
N ARG A 1036 25.45 -10.40 -10.84
CA ARG A 1036 26.56 -10.25 -11.82
C ARG A 1036 27.74 -9.52 -11.13
N ALA A 1037 28.96 -10.00 -11.41
CA ALA A 1037 30.27 -9.36 -11.15
C ALA A 1037 31.10 -9.71 -9.89
N TRP A 1038 30.63 -10.52 -8.93
CA TRP A 1038 31.50 -10.90 -7.82
C TRP A 1038 32.43 -12.10 -8.18
N PRO A 1039 33.77 -11.98 -8.05
CA PRO A 1039 34.71 -13.09 -8.28
C PRO A 1039 34.37 -14.34 -7.46
N ALA A 1040 34.70 -15.53 -7.97
CA ALA A 1040 34.38 -16.81 -7.33
C ALA A 1040 34.79 -16.89 -5.84
N ARG A 1041 35.88 -16.21 -5.44
CA ARG A 1041 36.37 -16.15 -4.05
C ARG A 1041 35.38 -15.58 -3.04
N ALA A 1042 34.46 -14.68 -3.41
CA ALA A 1042 33.40 -14.27 -2.48
C ALA A 1042 31.99 -14.74 -2.84
N ARG A 1043 31.90 -15.75 -3.70
CA ARG A 1043 30.77 -16.70 -3.68
C ARG A 1043 30.83 -17.67 -2.47
N GLY A 1044 31.92 -17.66 -1.69
CA GLY A 1044 32.06 -18.43 -0.44
C GLY A 1044 30.96 -18.16 0.60
N VAL A 1045 30.37 -16.96 0.58
CA VAL A 1045 29.18 -16.60 1.38
C VAL A 1045 27.98 -17.51 1.08
N GLY A 1046 27.88 -18.05 -0.14
CA GLY A 1046 26.85 -18.99 -0.54
C GLY A 1046 27.10 -20.45 -0.12
N HIS A 1047 28.37 -20.84 0.14
CA HIS A 1047 28.73 -22.19 0.57
C HIS A 1047 28.59 -22.37 2.09
N GLU A 1048 28.98 -21.38 2.89
CA GLU A 1048 28.70 -21.34 4.34
C GLU A 1048 27.20 -21.41 4.64
N CYS A 1049 26.38 -20.75 3.82
CA CYS A 1049 24.92 -20.82 3.92
C CYS A 1049 24.33 -22.20 3.55
N ARG A 1050 25.04 -23.08 2.83
CA ARG A 1050 24.55 -24.44 2.52
C ARG A 1050 24.88 -25.46 3.62
N GLY A 1051 26.06 -25.34 4.24
CA GLY A 1051 26.51 -26.24 5.31
C GLY A 1051 25.60 -26.23 6.54
N ASP A 1052 25.16 -25.04 6.94
CA ASP A 1052 24.24 -24.86 8.09
C ASP A 1052 22.80 -25.34 7.81
N TRP A 1053 22.33 -25.28 6.56
CA TRP A 1053 20.97 -25.69 6.24
C TRP A 1053 20.81 -27.21 6.12
N GLN A 1054 21.86 -27.92 5.67
CA GLN A 1054 21.85 -29.39 5.72
C GLN A 1054 21.86 -29.89 7.18
N SER A 1055 22.52 -29.19 8.10
CA SER A 1055 22.53 -29.56 9.52
C SER A 1055 21.22 -29.20 10.25
N VAL A 1056 20.58 -28.08 9.91
CA VAL A 1056 19.27 -27.66 10.47
C VAL A 1056 18.10 -28.47 9.90
N ALA A 1057 18.10 -28.82 8.61
CA ALA A 1057 17.08 -29.69 8.02
C ALA A 1057 17.14 -31.12 8.60
N VAL A 1058 18.35 -31.63 8.88
CA VAL A 1058 18.56 -32.93 9.54
C VAL A 1058 18.19 -32.90 11.03
N ARG A 1059 18.36 -31.75 11.73
CA ARG A 1059 17.90 -31.57 13.12
C ARG A 1059 16.40 -31.35 13.25
N ALA A 1060 15.77 -30.63 12.32
CA ALA A 1060 14.31 -30.40 12.30
C ALA A 1060 13.53 -31.69 11.99
N GLY A 1061 14.11 -32.61 11.22
CA GLY A 1061 13.57 -33.96 10.99
C GLY A 1061 13.65 -34.90 12.21
N ARG A 1062 14.46 -34.59 13.22
CA ARG A 1062 14.62 -35.40 14.45
C ARG A 1062 13.90 -34.83 15.68
N ALA A 1063 13.34 -33.62 15.62
CA ALA A 1063 12.71 -32.94 16.77
C ALA A 1063 11.17 -32.96 16.78
N ARG A 1064 10.52 -33.76 15.93
CA ARG A 1064 9.09 -34.13 16.08
C ARG A 1064 8.98 -35.60 16.45
N CYS A 1065 9.12 -35.92 17.74
CA CYS A 1065 8.62 -37.16 18.36
C CYS A 1065 8.98 -37.20 19.86
N THR A 1066 8.49 -36.28 20.68
CA THR A 1066 8.47 -36.46 22.14
C THR A 1066 7.41 -35.58 22.81
N ALA A 1067 6.22 -36.16 23.01
CA ALA A 1067 5.21 -35.92 24.07
C ALA A 1067 3.94 -36.66 23.61
N GLY A 1068 3.24 -37.52 24.33
CA GLY A 1068 3.31 -38.13 25.66
C GLY A 1068 2.19 -39.20 25.68
N ARG A 1069 2.46 -40.35 26.30
CA ARG A 1069 1.66 -41.60 26.32
C ARG A 1069 0.22 -41.43 26.84
N TRP A 1070 -0.72 -42.28 26.41
CA TRP A 1070 -1.58 -43.11 27.29
C TRP A 1070 -2.02 -44.43 26.60
N ASN A 1071 -1.57 -45.55 27.20
CA ASN A 1071 -2.08 -46.93 27.32
C ASN A 1071 -2.37 -47.89 26.13
N GLY A 1072 -1.67 -49.04 26.15
CA GLY A 1072 -2.06 -50.33 25.53
C GLY A 1072 -0.87 -51.29 25.31
N PRO A 1073 -0.83 -52.51 25.87
CA PRO A 1073 0.40 -53.30 26.14
C PRO A 1073 0.91 -54.20 24.99
N PRO A 1074 2.08 -54.85 25.15
CA PRO A 1074 3.05 -55.09 24.07
C PRO A 1074 3.25 -56.57 23.67
N ALA A 1075 3.86 -56.78 22.50
CA ALA A 1075 4.82 -57.85 22.18
C ALA A 1075 5.33 -57.55 20.76
N GLY A 1076 6.61 -57.51 20.41
CA GLY A 1076 7.82 -58.00 21.05
C GLY A 1076 8.68 -58.60 19.93
N ARG A 1077 9.94 -58.16 19.84
CA ARG A 1077 11.07 -58.83 19.16
C ARG A 1077 11.03 -58.92 17.62
N THR A 1078 12.11 -58.93 16.86
CA THR A 1078 13.56 -58.67 17.00
C THR A 1078 14.14 -58.72 15.58
N ASP A 1079 15.23 -57.98 15.38
CA ASP A 1079 16.42 -58.36 14.61
C ASP A 1079 16.39 -58.54 13.08
N ALA A 1080 17.04 -57.55 12.45
CA ALA A 1080 18.38 -57.66 11.83
C ALA A 1080 18.59 -58.41 10.51
N GLY A 1081 19.45 -57.77 9.69
CA GLY A 1081 20.40 -58.45 8.79
C GLY A 1081 19.94 -58.48 7.34
N ALA A 1082 20.34 -57.56 6.46
CA ALA A 1082 21.67 -57.40 5.87
C ALA A 1082 21.82 -58.13 4.51
N ALA A 1083 22.51 -57.41 3.63
CA ALA A 1083 23.29 -57.87 2.47
C ALA A 1083 22.55 -58.18 1.15
N GLY A 1084 22.95 -57.41 0.14
CA GLY A 1084 23.55 -58.02 -1.05
C GLY A 1084 22.87 -57.70 -2.39
N PRO A 1085 23.64 -57.63 -3.49
CA PRO A 1085 23.50 -56.52 -4.45
C PRO A 1085 23.24 -56.98 -5.90
N GLY A 1086 22.96 -56.02 -6.79
CA GLY A 1086 23.47 -56.09 -8.17
C GLY A 1086 22.47 -55.92 -9.32
N TYR A 1087 22.81 -54.96 -10.17
CA TYR A 1087 22.63 -54.92 -11.64
C TYR A 1087 21.25 -54.78 -12.30
N GLY A 1088 21.09 -53.67 -13.04
CA GLY A 1088 21.04 -53.77 -14.50
C GLY A 1088 19.68 -53.74 -15.23
N ALA A 1089 19.26 -52.52 -15.59
CA ALA A 1089 18.73 -52.11 -16.90
C ALA A 1089 17.37 -52.63 -17.48
N HIS A 1090 16.61 -51.63 -17.92
CA HIS A 1090 15.70 -51.55 -19.09
C HIS A 1090 14.24 -52.09 -19.07
N ALA A 1091 13.35 -51.15 -19.43
CA ALA A 1091 12.27 -51.23 -20.44
C ALA A 1091 10.80 -51.52 -20.02
N TYR A 1092 9.95 -50.53 -20.36
CA TYR A 1092 8.50 -50.53 -20.69
C TYR A 1092 7.48 -51.07 -19.65
N ARG A 1093 6.67 -50.21 -19.01
CA ARG A 1093 5.39 -49.61 -19.45
C ARG A 1093 4.26 -50.65 -19.61
N THR A 1094 3.30 -50.68 -18.68
CA THR A 1094 1.87 -50.33 -18.85
C THR A 1094 1.06 -50.62 -17.57
N ASP A 1095 0.11 -49.69 -17.29
CA ASP A 1095 -1.23 -49.84 -16.70
C ASP A 1095 -1.40 -50.51 -15.32
N ARG A 1096 -2.28 -50.09 -14.40
CA ARG A 1096 -3.27 -49.02 -14.28
C ARG A 1096 -3.72 -49.11 -12.81
N PHE A 1097 -3.84 -47.99 -12.10
CA PHE A 1097 -4.99 -47.70 -11.21
C PHE A 1097 -4.88 -46.23 -10.77
N TYR A 1098 -5.68 -45.37 -11.42
CA TYR A 1098 -5.92 -43.98 -11.06
C TYR A 1098 -7.41 -43.68 -11.25
N ARG A 1099 -8.07 -43.22 -10.18
CA ARG A 1099 -9.29 -42.39 -10.08
C ARG A 1099 -9.50 -42.20 -8.57
N ARG A 1100 -9.63 -41.02 -7.97
CA ARG A 1100 -10.03 -39.68 -8.41
C ARG A 1100 -9.41 -38.64 -7.45
N ASP A 1101 -9.32 -37.41 -7.95
CA ASP A 1101 -9.16 -36.14 -7.22
C ASP A 1101 -7.76 -35.73 -6.72
N ALA A 1102 -6.89 -35.38 -7.67
CA ALA A 1102 -5.80 -34.40 -7.46
C ALA A 1102 -5.39 -33.78 -8.81
N GLY A 1103 -6.25 -32.95 -9.38
CA GLY A 1103 -5.88 -32.08 -10.51
C GLY A 1103 -5.23 -30.80 -9.98
N THR A 1104 -4.07 -30.45 -10.55
CA THR A 1104 -3.46 -29.10 -10.57
C THR A 1104 -2.42 -28.74 -9.49
N VAL A 1105 -1.35 -29.52 -9.29
CA VAL A 1105 -0.05 -28.96 -8.82
C VAL A 1105 1.12 -29.84 -9.28
N ALA A 1106 1.53 -29.78 -10.55
CA ALA A 1106 2.83 -30.30 -11.00
C ALA A 1106 3.19 -29.77 -12.40
N GLY A 1107 3.79 -28.58 -12.44
CA GLY A 1107 4.30 -27.99 -13.68
C GLY A 1107 4.53 -26.50 -13.54
N LEU A 1108 5.46 -26.08 -12.66
CA LEU A 1108 5.73 -24.66 -12.41
C LEU A 1108 7.08 -24.42 -11.70
N TRP A 1109 8.18 -25.00 -12.18
CA TRP A 1109 9.54 -24.70 -11.69
C TRP A 1109 10.45 -24.65 -12.94
N PRO A 1110 10.74 -23.47 -13.55
CA PRO A 1110 11.70 -22.51 -12.99
C PRO A 1110 11.52 -21.04 -13.47
N VAL A 1111 10.70 -20.19 -12.85
CA VAL A 1111 10.67 -18.73 -13.15
C VAL A 1111 10.49 -17.82 -11.92
N PHE A 1112 10.15 -18.34 -10.74
CA PHE A 1112 9.79 -17.52 -9.57
C PHE A 1112 10.91 -17.30 -8.55
N GLY A 1113 12.08 -16.83 -9.02
CA GLY A 1113 13.25 -16.57 -8.15
C GLY A 1113 13.13 -15.32 -7.25
N ASN A 1114 12.29 -14.33 -7.58
CA ASN A 1114 12.31 -13.01 -6.93
C ASN A 1114 11.05 -12.58 -6.19
N HIS A 1115 9.94 -13.33 -6.27
CA HIS A 1115 8.70 -12.99 -5.54
C HIS A 1115 8.19 -14.08 -4.59
N LEU A 1116 8.61 -15.34 -4.75
CA LEU A 1116 8.06 -16.47 -3.97
C LEU A 1116 8.80 -16.80 -2.67
N VAL A 1117 9.94 -16.14 -2.40
CA VAL A 1117 10.80 -16.47 -1.25
C VAL A 1117 10.15 -16.10 0.10
N VAL A 1118 9.14 -15.23 0.11
CA VAL A 1118 8.51 -14.75 1.34
C VAL A 1118 7.32 -15.61 1.78
N ILE A 1119 6.70 -16.39 0.89
CA ILE A 1119 5.53 -17.22 1.24
C ILE A 1119 5.93 -18.48 2.01
N THR A 1120 7.10 -19.06 1.73
CA THR A 1120 7.49 -20.35 2.33
C THR A 1120 8.12 -20.22 3.73
N VAL A 1121 8.58 -19.03 4.13
CA VAL A 1121 9.26 -18.86 5.44
C VAL A 1121 8.29 -18.51 6.58
N PHE A 1122 7.09 -18.00 6.30
CA PHE A 1122 6.10 -17.69 7.34
C PHE A 1122 5.01 -18.74 7.54
N ARG A 1123 4.98 -19.82 6.72
CA ARG A 1123 4.11 -20.99 6.95
C ARG A 1123 4.74 -22.07 7.85
N ALA A 1124 6.04 -21.97 8.14
CA ALA A 1124 6.76 -22.94 8.98
C ALA A 1124 6.74 -22.60 10.49
N GLY A 1125 5.92 -21.63 10.89
CA GLY A 1125 5.56 -21.34 12.29
C GLY A 1125 4.08 -21.64 12.56
N ARG A 1126 3.62 -22.82 12.16
CA ARG A 1126 2.47 -23.50 12.78
C ARG A 1126 2.96 -24.75 13.48
#